data_AF-A0A067D8N1-F1
#
_entry.id   AF-A0A067D8N1-F1
#
_cell.length_a   1.000
_cell.length_b   1.000
_cell.length_c   1.000
_cell.angle_alpha   90.00
_cell.angle_beta   90.00
_cell.angle_gamma   90.00
#
_symmetry.space_group_name_H-M   'P 1'
#
loop_
_entity.id
_entity.type
_entity.pdbx_description
1 polymer ?
#
loop_
_entity_poly.entity_id
_entity_poly.type
_entity_poly.pdbx_seq_one_letter_code
_entity_poly.pdbx_strand_id
1 'polypeptide(L)'
;MLGFLALYMPRTSVKSQRYLAAGLLMAMLVRTLGMRRVLLGLRPFVYKLLTAAKAAYDTQLRPLLDSAQTIQALQTTVAAKDTTIDDLAANVANLHEAARVQRVATTEISADLKVQVHNLKIRLHRTTERAAQSTEALQAAVASKDAAIAARDAAITELRTQVADLHEAARVQRVAATTISADLKVELHNTKIQLHRTEERAQRDMTELRSAFSTLQQEHRALDSRATSTAAASKIQLAHAHHENVAVKGLAAAAIAALADCRRKHEMEMEAAASAAKFTQIQLFQSKRVLAAVAQEAISAQNALRDVTAERDAMAASTNRLASELQAAKSHATALEAASMVALERERQARLDTTRAMDEQRAVHQERLQAARTQHEALQNAMQAMTNRHTASLVEAFAQLDDADVLRARAHSARVSQLVVRDVQQSEHRAQIRTLQDALAAANASRQADAEAHAEFAAMMLQRDRRISDLEAKRGEYLSTMAATKVAVAAVQLVSRATLPPNIAAVRRIVGEAAAAGASIVVLPEYWGILGRHETDKVGLREALTTSPIAAKQPMQHCMRELALQHQIWLIGGTIPLECPSDATKVLNTTLVYNPSGDVVGRYDKVHLFGFTPDGNQAAFDEARTIVAGSTTQVPVVDLPCGRVGLSVCYDLRFPEFYRAMAPLALAVVPAAFTHVTGEAHWEILLRARAIENQCYVLASAQGGTHENGRRTWGQSMLIDPWGKIVSELREGEGFVLGDVDLDVITRTRRQLPALDHRRM
;
A
#
# COMPACT_ATOMS: atom_id res chain seq x y z
N MET A 1 -31.57 74.34 23.28
CA MET A 1 -32.93 74.78 22.86
C MET A 1 -33.11 76.30 22.69
N LEU A 2 -32.29 77.18 23.29
CA LEU A 2 -32.43 78.64 23.09
C LEU A 2 -31.71 79.23 21.86
N GLY A 3 -30.87 78.45 21.16
CA GLY A 3 -30.19 78.90 19.92
C GLY A 3 -30.94 78.64 18.61
N PHE A 4 -31.98 77.80 18.62
CA PHE A 4 -32.65 77.34 17.38
C PHE A 4 -33.89 78.15 16.98
N LEU A 5 -34.36 79.05 17.86
CA LEU A 5 -35.51 79.94 17.63
C LEU A 5 -35.11 81.30 17.02
N ALA A 6 -33.83 81.48 16.67
CA ALA A 6 -33.27 82.76 16.21
C ALA A 6 -33.10 82.89 14.69
N LEU A 7 -33.38 81.84 13.91
CA LEU A 7 -33.13 81.80 12.45
C LEU A 7 -34.38 81.78 11.55
N TYR A 8 -35.59 81.65 12.11
CA TYR A 8 -36.83 81.48 11.33
C TYR A 8 -38.04 82.24 11.91
N MET A 9 -37.95 83.56 12.03
CA MET A 9 -39.11 84.43 12.32
C MET A 9 -39.06 85.73 11.50
N PRO A 10 -40.00 85.98 10.57
CA PRO A 10 -40.15 87.26 9.89
C PRO A 10 -40.59 88.40 10.83
N ARG A 11 -40.33 89.65 10.42
CA ARG A 11 -40.54 90.84 11.25
C ARG A 11 -42.01 91.18 11.50
N THR A 12 -42.51 90.87 12.71
CA THR A 12 -43.57 91.60 13.48
C THR A 12 -43.51 91.16 14.95
N SER A 13 -43.81 91.96 15.98
CA SER A 13 -44.06 93.41 16.10
C SER A 13 -43.67 93.88 17.52
N VAL A 14 -43.37 95.17 17.73
CA VAL A 14 -42.73 95.70 18.95
C VAL A 14 -43.58 95.51 20.23
N LYS A 15 -44.91 95.43 20.11
CA LYS A 15 -45.80 95.14 21.26
C LYS A 15 -45.65 93.71 21.78
N SER A 16 -45.54 92.72 20.89
CA SER A 16 -45.49 91.29 21.24
C SER A 16 -44.24 90.94 22.06
N GLN A 17 -43.09 91.53 21.71
CA GLN A 17 -41.83 91.35 22.44
C GLN A 17 -41.90 91.91 23.87
N ARG A 18 -42.65 93.01 24.10
CA ARG A 18 -42.84 93.59 25.44
C ARG A 18 -43.68 92.69 26.36
N TYR A 19 -44.72 92.04 25.85
CA TYR A 19 -45.52 91.10 26.64
C TYR A 19 -44.75 89.82 26.98
N LEU A 20 -43.95 89.29 26.06
CA LEU A 20 -43.12 88.11 26.30
C LEU A 20 -42.00 88.41 27.33
N ALA A 21 -41.35 89.56 27.21
CA ALA A 21 -40.36 90.03 28.18
C ALA A 21 -40.98 90.24 29.59
N ALA A 22 -42.16 90.86 29.66
CA ALA A 22 -42.87 91.04 30.94
C ALA A 22 -43.27 89.69 31.58
N GLY A 23 -43.76 88.72 30.79
CA GLY A 23 -44.11 87.38 31.28
C GLY A 23 -42.90 86.61 31.81
N LEU A 24 -41.76 86.66 31.11
CA LEU A 24 -40.51 86.03 31.55
C LEU A 24 -39.93 86.71 32.81
N LEU A 25 -40.01 88.04 32.92
CA LEU A 25 -39.57 88.77 34.11
C LEU A 25 -40.43 88.43 35.33
N MET A 26 -41.76 88.33 35.17
CA MET A 26 -42.68 87.92 36.23
C MET A 26 -42.41 86.48 36.69
N ALA A 27 -42.21 85.55 35.74
CA ALA A 27 -41.90 84.16 36.04
C ALA A 27 -40.55 83.99 36.79
N MET A 28 -39.57 84.86 36.52
CA MET A 28 -38.31 84.91 37.30
C MET A 28 -38.54 85.49 38.70
N LEU A 29 -39.20 86.64 38.84
CA LEU A 29 -39.43 87.32 40.13
C LEU A 29 -40.25 86.48 41.12
N VAL A 30 -41.25 85.73 40.64
CA VAL A 30 -42.04 84.81 41.47
C VAL A 30 -41.22 83.61 41.95
N ARG A 31 -40.15 83.23 41.24
CA ARG A 31 -39.31 82.06 41.56
C ARG A 31 -38.09 82.39 42.43
N THR A 32 -37.68 83.65 42.53
CA THR A 32 -36.46 84.06 43.26
C THR A 32 -36.69 84.76 44.60
N LEU A 33 -37.81 85.46 44.82
CA LEU A 33 -37.95 86.36 45.98
C LEU A 33 -38.85 85.87 47.13
N GLY A 34 -39.51 84.72 47.03
CA GLY A 34 -40.19 84.06 48.18
C GLY A 34 -41.33 84.84 48.88
N MET A 35 -41.74 86.00 48.37
CA MET A 35 -42.67 86.90 49.06
C MET A 35 -44.15 86.54 48.85
N ARG A 36 -44.65 85.59 49.66
CA ARG A 36 -46.09 85.25 49.79
C ARG A 36 -47.00 86.44 50.14
N ARG A 37 -46.48 87.62 50.52
CA ARG A 37 -47.27 88.80 50.93
C ARG A 37 -47.69 89.74 49.79
N VAL A 38 -47.06 89.71 48.61
CA VAL A 38 -47.47 90.58 47.48
C VAL A 38 -48.74 90.05 46.78
N LEU A 39 -49.01 88.75 46.87
CA LEU A 39 -50.18 88.10 46.25
C LEU A 39 -51.53 88.39 46.93
N LEU A 40 -51.55 89.04 48.09
CA LEU A 40 -52.79 89.38 48.81
C LEU A 40 -53.46 90.68 48.31
N GLY A 41 -52.71 91.59 47.67
CA GLY A 41 -53.26 92.87 47.18
C GLY A 41 -53.95 92.82 45.81
N LEU A 42 -53.67 91.80 44.98
CA LEU A 42 -54.13 91.73 43.58
C LEU A 42 -55.37 90.85 43.33
N ARG A 43 -55.92 90.23 44.39
CA ARG A 43 -57.09 89.32 44.30
C ARG A 43 -58.31 89.89 43.55
N PRO A 44 -58.73 91.16 43.72
CA PRO A 44 -59.91 91.69 43.02
C PRO A 44 -59.73 91.77 41.49
N PHE A 45 -58.50 92.00 41.03
CA PHE A 45 -58.19 92.15 39.61
C PHE A 45 -58.14 90.78 38.91
N VAL A 46 -57.49 89.80 39.55
CA VAL A 46 -57.41 88.41 39.06
C VAL A 46 -58.80 87.77 38.97
N TYR A 47 -59.70 88.02 39.92
CA TYR A 47 -61.05 87.46 39.88
C TYR A 47 -61.86 88.00 38.70
N LYS A 48 -61.86 89.32 38.45
CA LYS A 48 -62.52 89.91 37.26
C LYS A 48 -61.94 89.39 35.94
N LEU A 49 -60.61 89.20 35.85
CA LEU A 49 -59.97 88.67 34.65
C LEU A 49 -60.39 87.21 34.37
N LEU A 50 -60.46 86.38 35.41
CA LEU A 50 -60.87 84.98 35.30
C LEU A 50 -62.34 84.80 34.94
N THR A 51 -63.25 85.63 35.47
CA THR A 51 -64.67 85.57 35.10
C THR A 51 -64.90 85.98 33.65
N ALA A 52 -64.20 87.01 33.16
CA ALA A 52 -64.24 87.41 31.75
C ALA A 52 -63.64 86.34 30.83
N ALA A 53 -62.49 85.75 31.20
CA ALA A 53 -61.85 84.68 30.44
C ALA A 53 -62.70 83.40 30.39
N LYS A 54 -63.39 83.05 31.48
CA LYS A 54 -64.31 81.89 31.50
C LYS A 54 -65.55 82.12 30.63
N ALA A 55 -66.14 83.31 30.68
CA ALA A 55 -67.26 83.66 29.79
C ALA A 55 -66.84 83.61 28.30
N ALA A 56 -65.64 84.08 27.96
CA ALA A 56 -65.09 83.94 26.61
C ALA A 56 -64.85 82.46 26.23
N TYR A 57 -64.30 81.65 27.14
CA TYR A 57 -64.06 80.22 26.90
C TYR A 57 -65.34 79.42 26.65
N ASP A 58 -66.34 79.55 27.52
CA ASP A 58 -67.60 78.81 27.43
C ASP A 58 -68.47 79.28 26.23
N THR A 59 -68.33 80.53 25.77
CA THR A 59 -69.13 81.08 24.65
C THR A 59 -68.43 81.01 23.29
N GLN A 60 -67.10 81.05 23.22
CA GLN A 60 -66.34 81.10 21.95
C GLN A 60 -65.51 79.84 21.67
N LEU A 61 -64.88 79.23 22.69
CA LEU A 61 -63.97 78.08 22.47
C LEU A 61 -64.62 76.72 22.65
N ARG A 62 -65.58 76.58 23.58
CA ARG A 62 -66.28 75.31 23.82
C ARG A 62 -66.89 74.71 22.53
N PRO A 63 -67.60 75.47 21.68
CA PRO A 63 -68.22 74.91 20.46
C PRO A 63 -67.21 74.64 19.33
N LEU A 64 -66.01 75.22 19.37
CA LEU A 64 -64.95 74.96 18.39
C LEU A 64 -64.29 73.59 18.63
N LEU A 65 -64.16 73.18 19.89
CA LEU A 65 -63.55 71.92 20.31
C LEU A 65 -64.44 70.69 20.09
N ASP A 66 -65.77 70.85 20.11
CA ASP A 66 -66.72 69.74 19.95
C ASP A 66 -66.87 69.24 18.49
N SER A 67 -66.12 69.79 17.53
CA SER A 67 -66.04 69.31 16.14
C SER A 67 -65.15 68.06 15.97
N ALA A 68 -65.25 67.12 16.92
CA ALA A 68 -64.38 65.95 17.07
C ALA A 68 -64.19 65.13 15.77
N GLN A 69 -65.23 65.01 14.94
CA GLN A 69 -65.19 64.26 13.68
C GLN A 69 -64.18 64.82 12.67
N THR A 70 -63.95 66.13 12.61
CA THR A 70 -63.01 66.73 11.64
C THR A 70 -61.56 66.57 12.08
N ILE A 71 -61.29 66.75 13.38
CA ILE A 71 -59.97 66.53 13.96
C ILE A 71 -59.59 65.04 13.87
N GLN A 72 -60.54 64.14 14.16
CA GLN A 72 -60.34 62.70 14.06
C GLN A 72 -60.09 62.22 12.61
N ALA A 73 -60.74 62.83 11.62
CA ALA A 73 -60.51 62.55 10.20
C ALA A 73 -59.12 63.03 9.72
N LEU A 74 -58.68 64.22 10.15
CA LEU A 74 -57.32 64.70 9.85
C LEU A 74 -56.25 63.88 10.56
N GLN A 75 -56.46 63.51 11.83
CA GLN A 75 -55.54 62.65 12.58
C GLN A 75 -55.41 61.25 11.98
N THR A 76 -56.51 60.63 11.53
CA THR A 76 -56.45 59.33 10.83
C THR A 76 -55.76 59.45 9.46
N THR A 77 -55.94 60.56 8.74
CA THR A 77 -55.28 60.79 7.44
C THR A 77 -53.77 61.05 7.60
N VAL A 78 -53.35 61.76 8.65
CA VAL A 78 -51.93 61.95 8.98
C VAL A 78 -51.30 60.64 9.46
N ALA A 79 -51.94 59.93 10.40
CA ALA A 79 -51.45 58.64 10.89
C ALA A 79 -51.32 57.57 9.78
N ALA A 80 -52.21 57.58 8.78
CA ALA A 80 -52.12 56.72 7.59
C ALA A 80 -50.93 57.08 6.67
N LYS A 81 -50.49 58.34 6.65
CA LYS A 81 -49.30 58.76 5.88
C LYS A 81 -47.99 58.55 6.64
N ASP A 82 -48.00 58.75 7.96
CA ASP A 82 -46.84 58.46 8.82
C ASP A 82 -46.53 56.95 8.80
N THR A 83 -47.55 56.08 8.90
CA THR A 83 -47.38 54.63 8.69
C THR A 83 -46.82 54.28 7.31
N THR A 84 -47.24 54.98 6.25
CA THR A 84 -46.68 54.78 4.90
C THR A 84 -45.19 55.18 4.82
N ILE A 85 -44.75 56.20 5.58
CA ILE A 85 -43.34 56.59 5.67
C ILE A 85 -42.54 55.58 6.49
N ASP A 86 -43.08 55.11 7.62
CA ASP A 86 -42.44 54.10 8.47
C ASP A 86 -42.29 52.77 7.73
N ASP A 87 -43.30 52.34 6.96
CA ASP A 87 -43.22 51.16 6.08
C ASP A 87 -42.16 51.33 4.97
N LEU A 88 -42.00 52.54 4.42
CA LEU A 88 -40.97 52.80 3.41
C LEU A 88 -39.56 52.81 4.03
N ALA A 89 -39.42 53.38 5.24
CA ALA A 89 -38.17 53.37 6.00
C ALA A 89 -37.78 51.95 6.43
N ALA A 90 -38.75 51.14 6.88
CA ALA A 90 -38.55 49.72 7.16
C ALA A 90 -38.13 48.94 5.91
N ASN A 91 -38.75 49.21 4.74
CA ASN A 91 -38.32 48.60 3.48
C ASN A 91 -36.88 49.00 3.08
N VAL A 92 -36.48 50.26 3.26
CA VAL A 92 -35.10 50.71 3.02
C VAL A 92 -34.12 50.03 3.99
N ALA A 93 -34.47 49.87 5.27
CA ALA A 93 -33.67 49.15 6.25
C ALA A 93 -33.52 47.66 5.90
N ASN A 94 -34.62 47.01 5.48
CA ASN A 94 -34.62 45.61 5.04
C ASN A 94 -33.77 45.40 3.76
N LEU A 95 -33.79 46.35 2.81
CA LEU A 95 -32.92 46.31 1.63
C LEU A 95 -31.43 46.50 1.98
N HIS A 96 -31.11 47.34 2.97
CA HIS A 96 -29.76 47.47 3.51
C HIS A 96 -29.27 46.19 4.19
N GLU A 97 -30.13 45.52 4.95
CA GLU A 97 -29.80 44.25 5.60
C GLU A 97 -29.65 43.10 4.60
N ALA A 98 -30.54 43.01 3.60
CA ALA A 98 -30.37 42.08 2.48
C ALA A 98 -29.03 42.30 1.74
N ALA A 99 -28.67 43.56 1.47
CA ALA A 99 -27.38 43.93 0.90
C ALA A 99 -26.17 43.63 1.82
N ARG A 100 -26.38 43.48 3.14
CA ARG A 100 -25.36 43.07 4.11
C ARG A 100 -25.20 41.55 4.10
N VAL A 101 -26.30 40.80 4.21
CA VAL A 101 -26.32 39.34 4.15
C VAL A 101 -25.72 38.82 2.84
N GLN A 102 -26.09 39.40 1.70
CA GLN A 102 -25.54 39.00 0.39
C GLN A 102 -24.04 39.32 0.25
N ARG A 103 -23.53 40.35 0.95
CA ARG A 103 -22.08 40.62 1.04
C ARG A 103 -21.32 39.61 1.90
N VAL A 104 -21.93 39.12 2.98
CA VAL A 104 -21.34 38.05 3.80
C VAL A 104 -21.30 36.74 3.00
N ALA A 105 -22.45 36.33 2.45
CA ALA A 105 -22.56 35.10 1.65
C ALA A 105 -21.59 35.08 0.44
N THR A 106 -21.46 36.20 -0.29
CA THR A 106 -20.50 36.29 -1.41
C THR A 106 -19.03 36.22 -0.96
N THR A 107 -18.72 36.62 0.28
CA THR A 107 -17.37 36.49 0.86
C THR A 107 -17.07 35.05 1.27
N GLU A 108 -18.05 34.36 1.87
CA GLU A 108 -17.95 32.95 2.27
C GLU A 108 -17.85 32.02 1.05
N ILE A 109 -18.69 32.20 0.03
CA ILE A 109 -18.62 31.46 -1.25
C ILE A 109 -17.26 31.67 -1.93
N SER A 110 -16.72 32.89 -1.90
CA SER A 110 -15.38 33.19 -2.44
C SER A 110 -14.26 32.52 -1.64
N ALA A 111 -14.42 32.33 -0.34
CA ALA A 111 -13.47 31.62 0.51
C ALA A 111 -13.51 30.10 0.25
N ASP A 112 -14.71 29.51 0.16
CA ASP A 112 -14.85 28.08 -0.10
C ASP A 112 -14.33 27.69 -1.49
N LEU A 113 -14.67 28.44 -2.55
CA LEU A 113 -14.07 28.23 -3.87
C LEU A 113 -12.54 28.38 -3.86
N LYS A 114 -11.94 29.17 -2.96
CA LYS A 114 -10.48 29.24 -2.83
C LYS A 114 -9.90 27.95 -2.25
N VAL A 115 -10.54 27.39 -1.22
CA VAL A 115 -10.15 26.12 -0.60
C VAL A 115 -10.33 24.94 -1.56
N GLN A 116 -11.48 24.82 -2.22
CA GLN A 116 -11.76 23.73 -3.17
C GLN A 116 -10.72 23.66 -4.30
N VAL A 117 -10.35 24.80 -4.90
CA VAL A 117 -9.34 24.87 -5.97
C VAL A 117 -7.93 24.62 -5.46
N HIS A 118 -7.59 25.06 -4.24
CA HIS A 118 -6.31 24.73 -3.63
C HIS A 118 -6.18 23.21 -3.42
N ASN A 119 -7.25 22.56 -2.92
CA ASN A 119 -7.32 21.11 -2.76
C ASN A 119 -7.33 20.34 -4.09
N LEU A 120 -7.92 20.90 -5.15
CA LEU A 120 -7.80 20.36 -6.51
C LEU A 120 -6.35 20.44 -7.01
N LYS A 121 -5.70 21.61 -6.91
CA LYS A 121 -4.28 21.79 -7.28
C LYS A 121 -3.35 20.82 -6.55
N ILE A 122 -3.52 20.64 -5.24
CA ILE A 122 -2.72 19.69 -4.45
C ILE A 122 -2.93 18.25 -4.93
N ARG A 123 -4.19 17.83 -5.15
CA ARG A 123 -4.50 16.48 -5.65
C ARG A 123 -3.87 16.25 -7.03
N LEU A 124 -4.02 17.21 -7.93
CA LEU A 124 -3.56 17.17 -9.31
C LEU A 124 -2.03 17.11 -9.39
N HIS A 125 -1.33 17.96 -8.63
CA HIS A 125 0.13 17.98 -8.52
C HIS A 125 0.68 16.66 -7.99
N ARG A 126 0.08 16.11 -6.91
CA ARG A 126 0.46 14.79 -6.37
C ARG A 126 0.25 13.66 -7.37
N THR A 127 -0.78 13.72 -8.22
CA THR A 127 -0.99 12.70 -9.25
C THR A 127 0.01 12.79 -10.40
N THR A 128 0.36 14.00 -10.86
CA THR A 128 1.42 14.19 -11.86
C THR A 128 2.81 13.81 -11.31
N GLU A 129 3.10 14.16 -10.06
CA GLU A 129 4.36 13.82 -9.38
C GLU A 129 4.54 12.30 -9.23
N ARG A 130 3.50 11.57 -8.82
CA ARG A 130 3.51 10.10 -8.77
C ARG A 130 3.69 9.45 -10.15
N ALA A 131 3.09 10.02 -11.20
CA ALA A 131 3.26 9.53 -12.57
C ALA A 131 4.69 9.75 -13.08
N ALA A 132 5.31 10.90 -12.76
CA ALA A 132 6.71 11.17 -13.05
C ALA A 132 7.65 10.20 -12.31
N GLN A 133 7.48 10.04 -10.99
CA GLN A 133 8.26 9.10 -10.18
C GLN A 133 8.14 7.64 -10.67
N SER A 134 6.93 7.20 -11.05
CA SER A 134 6.71 5.87 -11.63
C SER A 134 7.41 5.69 -12.99
N THR A 135 7.41 6.73 -13.82
CA THR A 135 8.11 6.74 -15.12
C THR A 135 9.63 6.69 -14.94
N GLU A 136 10.16 7.44 -13.99
CA GLU A 136 11.59 7.47 -13.66
C GLU A 136 12.07 6.12 -13.10
N ALA A 137 11.30 5.51 -12.20
CA ALA A 137 11.58 4.18 -11.66
C ALA A 137 11.58 3.09 -12.75
N LEU A 138 10.61 3.10 -13.67
CA LEU A 138 10.59 2.19 -14.83
C LEU A 138 11.78 2.41 -15.76
N GLN A 139 12.18 3.67 -15.99
CA GLN A 139 13.33 3.99 -16.84
C GLN A 139 14.65 3.54 -16.21
N ALA A 140 14.82 3.67 -14.89
CA ALA A 140 15.96 3.12 -14.15
C ALA A 140 15.99 1.58 -14.18
N ALA A 141 14.82 0.92 -14.08
CA ALA A 141 14.71 -0.54 -14.14
C ALA A 141 15.08 -1.10 -15.53
N VAL A 142 14.70 -0.41 -16.61
CA VAL A 142 15.12 -0.76 -17.99
C VAL A 142 16.63 -0.62 -18.13
N ALA A 143 17.21 0.54 -17.78
CA ALA A 143 18.66 0.78 -17.90
C ALA A 143 19.51 -0.20 -17.09
N SER A 144 19.05 -0.58 -15.88
CA SER A 144 19.69 -1.61 -15.05
C SER A 144 19.70 -2.99 -15.73
N LYS A 145 18.58 -3.37 -16.37
CA LYS A 145 18.49 -4.63 -17.12
C LYS A 145 19.32 -4.61 -18.40
N ASP A 146 19.40 -3.49 -19.11
CA ASP A 146 20.28 -3.35 -20.29
C ASP A 146 21.75 -3.54 -19.93
N ALA A 147 22.21 -2.95 -18.81
CA ALA A 147 23.55 -3.20 -18.29
C ALA A 147 23.78 -4.68 -17.90
N ALA A 148 22.77 -5.33 -17.30
CA ALA A 148 22.82 -6.76 -16.94
C ALA A 148 22.78 -7.71 -18.15
N ILE A 149 22.21 -7.29 -19.28
CA ILE A 149 22.28 -7.98 -20.58
C ILE A 149 23.66 -7.81 -21.20
N ALA A 150 24.22 -6.59 -21.22
CA ALA A 150 25.56 -6.32 -21.75
C ALA A 150 26.64 -7.13 -21.03
N ALA A 151 26.54 -7.27 -19.70
CA ALA A 151 27.44 -8.13 -18.91
C ALA A 151 27.33 -9.62 -19.29
N ARG A 152 26.12 -10.09 -19.63
CA ARG A 152 25.90 -11.47 -20.10
C ARG A 152 26.40 -11.69 -21.53
N ASP A 153 26.23 -10.72 -22.41
CA ASP A 153 26.77 -10.76 -23.78
C ASP A 153 28.32 -10.82 -23.78
N ALA A 154 28.97 -10.14 -22.83
CA ALA A 154 30.41 -10.28 -22.58
C ALA A 154 30.78 -11.71 -22.10
N ALA A 155 30.08 -12.24 -21.08
CA ALA A 155 30.32 -13.60 -20.58
C ALA A 155 30.07 -14.70 -21.63
N ILE A 156 29.06 -14.52 -22.49
CA ILE A 156 28.79 -15.41 -23.64
C ILE A 156 29.96 -15.39 -24.64
N THR A 157 30.61 -14.24 -24.84
CA THR A 157 31.76 -14.09 -25.74
C THR A 157 33.00 -14.80 -25.16
N GLU A 158 33.24 -14.66 -23.86
CA GLU A 158 34.31 -15.37 -23.15
C GLU A 158 34.09 -16.90 -23.18
N LEU A 159 32.90 -17.36 -22.79
CA LEU A 159 32.54 -18.79 -22.80
C LEU A 159 32.59 -19.40 -24.21
N ARG A 160 32.21 -18.68 -25.27
CA ARG A 160 32.39 -19.15 -26.66
C ARG A 160 33.85 -19.38 -27.01
N THR A 161 34.73 -18.48 -26.56
CA THR A 161 36.19 -18.60 -26.77
C THR A 161 36.73 -19.81 -26.01
N GLN A 162 36.38 -19.94 -24.72
CA GLN A 162 36.78 -21.07 -23.89
C GLN A 162 36.30 -22.42 -24.45
N VAL A 163 35.06 -22.50 -24.95
CA VAL A 163 34.52 -23.71 -25.60
C VAL A 163 35.31 -24.06 -26.87
N ALA A 164 35.67 -23.08 -27.69
CA ALA A 164 36.48 -23.31 -28.89
C ALA A 164 37.89 -23.82 -28.54
N ASP A 165 38.54 -23.21 -27.55
CA ASP A 165 39.87 -23.63 -27.08
C ASP A 165 39.85 -25.04 -26.47
N LEU A 166 38.82 -25.37 -25.67
CA LEU A 166 38.65 -26.70 -25.10
C LEU A 166 38.31 -27.76 -26.16
N HIS A 167 37.55 -27.42 -27.20
CA HIS A 167 37.28 -28.32 -28.34
C HIS A 167 38.55 -28.60 -29.14
N GLU A 168 39.38 -27.59 -29.37
CA GLU A 168 40.68 -27.76 -30.05
C GLU A 168 41.67 -28.54 -29.19
N ALA A 169 41.76 -28.25 -27.88
CA ALA A 169 42.56 -29.03 -26.94
C ALA A 169 42.11 -30.50 -26.89
N ALA A 170 40.80 -30.77 -26.89
CA ALA A 170 40.25 -32.12 -26.96
C ALA A 170 40.58 -32.80 -28.30
N ARG A 171 40.62 -32.07 -29.41
CA ARG A 171 41.02 -32.58 -30.74
C ARG A 171 42.49 -32.99 -30.75
N VAL A 172 43.38 -32.11 -30.27
CA VAL A 172 44.83 -32.38 -30.18
C VAL A 172 45.11 -33.56 -29.24
N GLN A 173 44.50 -33.57 -28.05
CA GLN A 173 44.65 -34.69 -27.10
C GLN A 173 44.09 -36.01 -27.65
N ARG A 174 43.01 -35.98 -28.45
CA ARG A 174 42.47 -37.20 -29.08
C ARG A 174 43.45 -37.78 -30.10
N VAL A 175 44.11 -36.94 -30.90
CA VAL A 175 45.14 -37.39 -31.86
C VAL A 175 46.33 -37.97 -31.10
N ALA A 176 46.89 -37.22 -30.14
CA ALA A 176 48.03 -37.67 -29.34
C ALA A 176 47.75 -38.98 -28.58
N ALA A 177 46.60 -39.08 -27.91
CA ALA A 177 46.17 -40.28 -27.20
C ALA A 177 45.91 -41.46 -28.16
N THR A 178 45.52 -41.23 -29.42
CA THR A 178 45.35 -42.30 -30.40
C THR A 178 46.69 -42.89 -30.82
N THR A 179 47.68 -42.05 -31.13
CA THR A 179 49.05 -42.48 -31.47
C THR A 179 49.70 -43.22 -30.29
N ILE A 180 49.74 -42.59 -29.10
CA ILE A 180 50.32 -43.17 -27.88
C ILE A 180 49.62 -44.50 -27.52
N SER A 181 48.29 -44.59 -27.69
CA SER A 181 47.52 -45.82 -27.46
C SER A 181 47.77 -46.91 -28.50
N ALA A 182 48.18 -46.57 -29.72
CA ALA A 182 48.61 -47.55 -30.70
C ALA A 182 49.99 -48.12 -30.33
N ASP A 183 50.96 -47.24 -30.07
CA ASP A 183 52.34 -47.62 -29.74
C ASP A 183 52.40 -48.46 -28.45
N LEU A 184 51.77 -48.00 -27.37
CA LEU A 184 51.70 -48.73 -26.09
C LEU A 184 50.97 -50.08 -26.21
N LYS A 185 50.03 -50.25 -27.16
CA LYS A 185 49.39 -51.56 -27.41
C LYS A 185 50.34 -52.53 -28.12
N VAL A 186 51.11 -52.03 -29.09
CA VAL A 186 52.13 -52.83 -29.80
C VAL A 186 53.22 -53.23 -28.81
N GLU A 187 53.70 -52.30 -27.99
CA GLU A 187 54.66 -52.57 -26.92
C GLU A 187 54.12 -53.62 -25.93
N LEU A 188 52.93 -53.41 -25.36
CA LEU A 188 52.29 -54.36 -24.44
C LEU A 188 52.09 -55.75 -25.06
N HIS A 189 51.79 -55.83 -26.36
CA HIS A 189 51.69 -57.10 -27.08
C HIS A 189 53.05 -57.79 -27.20
N ASN A 190 54.09 -57.05 -27.57
CA ASN A 190 55.46 -57.54 -27.67
C ASN A 190 55.99 -58.03 -26.30
N THR A 191 55.77 -57.28 -25.22
CA THR A 191 56.16 -57.67 -23.86
C THR A 191 55.44 -58.93 -23.40
N LYS A 192 54.16 -59.11 -23.77
CA LYS A 192 53.41 -60.36 -23.49
C LYS A 192 53.95 -61.54 -24.29
N ILE A 193 54.34 -61.35 -25.55
CA ILE A 193 55.01 -62.40 -26.34
C ILE A 193 56.36 -62.76 -25.72
N GLN A 194 57.14 -61.79 -25.25
CA GLN A 194 58.40 -62.04 -24.55
C GLN A 194 58.19 -62.82 -23.25
N LEU A 195 57.24 -62.40 -22.40
CA LEU A 195 56.88 -63.12 -21.17
C LEU A 195 56.54 -64.59 -21.47
N HIS A 196 55.69 -64.83 -22.47
CA HIS A 196 55.29 -66.19 -22.85
C HIS A 196 56.46 -67.03 -23.37
N ARG A 197 57.36 -66.45 -24.17
CA ARG A 197 58.58 -67.14 -24.63
C ARG A 197 59.54 -67.44 -23.47
N THR A 198 59.60 -66.59 -22.45
CA THR A 198 60.37 -66.84 -21.23
C THR A 198 59.74 -67.96 -20.41
N GLU A 199 58.41 -68.01 -20.27
CA GLU A 199 57.68 -69.13 -19.66
C GLU A 199 57.97 -70.47 -20.38
N GLU A 200 57.81 -70.50 -21.71
CA GLU A 200 58.10 -71.69 -22.54
C GLU A 200 59.56 -72.14 -22.45
N ARG A 201 60.50 -71.19 -22.30
CA ARG A 201 61.93 -71.50 -22.13
C ARG A 201 62.19 -72.06 -20.73
N ALA A 202 61.73 -71.39 -19.69
CA ALA A 202 61.87 -71.84 -18.31
C ALA A 202 61.28 -73.25 -18.12
N GLN A 203 60.12 -73.52 -18.73
CA GLN A 203 59.49 -74.85 -18.69
C GLN A 203 60.32 -75.92 -19.41
N ARG A 204 60.97 -75.60 -20.54
CA ARG A 204 61.89 -76.51 -21.25
C ARG A 204 63.18 -76.76 -20.46
N ASP A 205 63.89 -75.70 -20.07
CA ASP A 205 65.13 -75.78 -19.30
C ASP A 205 64.92 -76.61 -18.01
N MET A 206 63.82 -76.38 -17.29
CA MET A 206 63.46 -77.16 -16.10
C MET A 206 63.08 -78.61 -16.40
N THR A 207 62.55 -78.92 -17.58
CA THR A 207 62.22 -80.29 -18.00
C THR A 207 63.48 -81.08 -18.35
N GLU A 208 64.41 -80.46 -19.11
CA GLU A 208 65.70 -81.05 -19.45
C GLU A 208 66.55 -81.32 -18.19
N LEU A 209 66.66 -80.34 -17.28
CA LEU A 209 67.40 -80.49 -16.03
C LEU A 209 66.80 -81.56 -15.11
N ARG A 210 65.46 -81.67 -15.03
CA ARG A 210 64.78 -82.76 -14.29
C ARG A 210 65.06 -84.13 -14.91
N SER A 211 65.10 -84.22 -16.25
CA SER A 211 65.44 -85.45 -16.96
C SER A 211 66.89 -85.88 -16.65
N ALA A 212 67.85 -84.97 -16.79
CA ALA A 212 69.26 -85.21 -16.46
C ALA A 212 69.46 -85.63 -14.99
N PHE A 213 68.76 -84.98 -14.05
CA PHE A 213 68.79 -85.36 -12.64
C PHE A 213 68.19 -86.74 -12.37
N SER A 214 67.11 -87.12 -13.09
CA SER A 214 66.53 -88.47 -13.01
C SER A 214 67.53 -89.53 -13.51
N THR A 215 68.24 -89.27 -14.61
CA THR A 215 69.31 -90.16 -15.12
C THR A 215 70.43 -90.32 -14.09
N LEU A 216 70.95 -89.23 -13.52
CA LEU A 216 71.96 -89.28 -12.46
C LEU A 216 71.48 -90.06 -11.22
N GLN A 217 70.21 -89.96 -10.84
CA GLN A 217 69.64 -90.77 -9.76
C GLN A 217 69.57 -92.27 -10.11
N GLN A 218 69.27 -92.62 -11.37
CA GLN A 218 69.28 -94.01 -11.81
C GLN A 218 70.70 -94.60 -11.83
N GLU A 219 71.68 -93.84 -12.34
CA GLU A 219 73.10 -94.20 -12.30
C GLU A 219 73.62 -94.37 -10.86
N HIS A 220 73.25 -93.45 -9.95
CA HIS A 220 73.60 -93.57 -8.54
C HIS A 220 73.06 -94.86 -7.91
N ARG A 221 71.78 -95.19 -8.15
CA ARG A 221 71.17 -96.44 -7.67
C ARG A 221 71.83 -97.68 -8.27
N ALA A 222 72.25 -97.63 -9.54
CA ALA A 222 72.97 -98.72 -10.19
C ALA A 222 74.39 -98.92 -9.63
N LEU A 223 75.07 -97.84 -9.23
CA LEU A 223 76.37 -97.90 -8.56
C LEU A 223 76.27 -98.41 -7.11
N ASP A 224 75.27 -97.95 -6.34
CA ASP A 224 74.97 -98.47 -5.00
C ASP A 224 74.64 -99.98 -5.04
N SER A 225 73.86 -100.44 -6.02
CA SER A 225 73.53 -101.86 -6.17
C SER A 225 74.73 -102.72 -6.60
N ARG A 226 75.62 -102.18 -7.44
CA ARG A 226 76.91 -102.84 -7.74
C ARG A 226 77.77 -102.98 -6.50
N ALA A 227 77.97 -101.90 -5.74
CA ALA A 227 78.77 -101.88 -4.52
C ALA A 227 78.27 -102.85 -3.44
N THR A 228 76.95 -103.08 -3.36
CA THR A 228 76.35 -104.06 -2.44
C THR A 228 76.35 -105.50 -2.95
N SER A 229 76.45 -105.75 -4.27
CA SER A 229 76.39 -107.11 -4.84
C SER A 229 77.71 -107.89 -4.83
N THR A 230 78.86 -107.22 -4.70
CA THR A 230 80.19 -107.86 -4.83
C THR A 230 80.70 -108.49 -3.53
N ALA A 231 80.22 -109.69 -3.22
CA ALA A 231 80.73 -110.52 -2.10
C ALA A 231 82.13 -111.16 -2.35
N ALA A 232 82.76 -110.90 -3.51
CA ALA A 232 84.05 -111.49 -3.90
C ALA A 232 85.02 -110.49 -4.57
N ALA A 233 84.83 -109.18 -4.39
CA ALA A 233 85.69 -108.15 -4.98
C ALA A 233 86.89 -107.79 -4.07
N SER A 234 88.02 -107.46 -4.68
CA SER A 234 89.23 -107.03 -3.96
C SER A 234 89.05 -105.67 -3.29
N LYS A 235 89.83 -105.38 -2.24
CA LYS A 235 89.84 -104.06 -1.55
C LYS A 235 90.02 -102.88 -2.53
N ILE A 236 90.72 -103.09 -3.65
CA ILE A 236 90.96 -102.07 -4.68
C ILE A 236 89.66 -101.72 -5.43
N GLN A 237 88.85 -102.72 -5.79
CA GLN A 237 87.57 -102.50 -6.47
C GLN A 237 86.55 -101.79 -5.57
N LEU A 238 86.53 -102.12 -4.28
CA LEU A 238 85.63 -101.50 -3.30
C LEU A 238 86.01 -100.03 -3.03
N ALA A 239 87.30 -99.70 -3.02
CA ALA A 239 87.78 -98.33 -2.97
C ALA A 239 87.45 -97.53 -4.24
N HIS A 240 87.54 -98.15 -5.43
CA HIS A 240 87.16 -97.53 -6.70
C HIS A 240 85.66 -97.18 -6.73
N ALA A 241 84.80 -98.15 -6.39
CA ALA A 241 83.36 -97.95 -6.32
C ALA A 241 82.96 -96.88 -5.28
N HIS A 242 83.68 -96.78 -4.16
CA HIS A 242 83.46 -95.72 -3.17
C HIS A 242 83.82 -94.33 -3.72
N HIS A 243 84.95 -94.21 -4.44
CA HIS A 243 85.33 -92.96 -5.11
C HIS A 243 84.31 -92.53 -6.18
N GLU A 244 83.83 -93.46 -7.00
CA GLU A 244 82.76 -93.21 -7.98
C GLU A 244 81.46 -92.75 -7.30
N ASN A 245 81.08 -93.39 -6.19
CA ASN A 245 79.88 -93.03 -5.42
C ASN A 245 79.95 -91.62 -4.84
N VAL A 246 81.11 -91.23 -4.30
CA VAL A 246 81.37 -89.87 -3.80
C VAL A 246 81.34 -88.85 -4.94
N ALA A 247 81.90 -89.18 -6.11
CA ALA A 247 81.84 -88.32 -7.30
C ALA A 247 80.39 -88.10 -7.77
N VAL A 248 79.58 -89.15 -7.85
CA VAL A 248 78.16 -89.06 -8.25
C VAL A 248 77.32 -88.28 -7.23
N LYS A 249 77.59 -88.43 -5.93
CA LYS A 249 76.97 -87.58 -4.89
C LYS A 249 77.34 -86.10 -5.04
N GLY A 250 78.60 -85.81 -5.38
CA GLY A 250 79.05 -84.45 -5.71
C GLY A 250 78.33 -83.86 -6.93
N LEU A 251 78.20 -84.65 -8.00
CA LEU A 251 77.47 -84.27 -9.22
C LEU A 251 75.97 -84.04 -8.95
N ALA A 252 75.33 -84.89 -8.14
CA ALA A 252 73.93 -84.72 -7.77
C ALA A 252 73.70 -83.45 -6.94
N ALA A 253 74.60 -83.11 -6.01
CA ALA A 253 74.55 -81.87 -5.25
C ALA A 253 74.74 -80.63 -6.15
N ALA A 254 75.68 -80.69 -7.10
CA ALA A 254 75.89 -79.64 -8.09
C ALA A 254 74.67 -79.46 -9.01
N ALA A 255 74.00 -80.55 -9.41
CA ALA A 255 72.78 -80.49 -10.20
C ALA A 255 71.60 -79.85 -9.45
N ILE A 256 71.46 -80.10 -8.14
CA ILE A 256 70.45 -79.44 -7.29
C ILE A 256 70.73 -77.93 -7.18
N ALA A 257 72.01 -77.54 -7.00
CA ALA A 257 72.39 -76.13 -6.98
C ALA A 257 72.11 -75.44 -8.34
N ALA A 258 72.45 -76.09 -9.46
CA ALA A 258 72.17 -75.59 -10.80
C ALA A 258 70.66 -75.46 -11.08
N LEU A 259 69.83 -76.40 -10.61
CA LEU A 259 68.37 -76.32 -10.66
C LEU A 259 67.83 -75.12 -9.86
N ALA A 260 68.37 -74.87 -8.68
CA ALA A 260 67.97 -73.74 -7.84
C ALA A 260 68.38 -72.38 -8.45
N ASP A 261 69.56 -72.29 -9.06
CA ASP A 261 70.02 -71.07 -9.76
C ASP A 261 69.25 -70.83 -11.05
N CYS A 262 69.03 -71.87 -11.87
CA CYS A 262 68.21 -71.80 -13.08
C CYS A 262 66.79 -71.31 -12.77
N ARG A 263 66.16 -71.88 -11.72
CA ARG A 263 64.84 -71.46 -11.25
C ARG A 263 64.83 -70.00 -10.81
N ARG A 264 65.77 -69.58 -9.94
CA ARG A 264 65.83 -68.18 -9.46
C ARG A 264 66.02 -67.18 -10.60
N LYS A 265 66.85 -67.52 -11.58
CA LYS A 265 67.06 -66.68 -12.77
C LYS A 265 65.78 -66.51 -13.59
N HIS A 266 65.07 -67.61 -13.86
CA HIS A 266 63.79 -67.57 -14.60
C HIS A 266 62.69 -66.82 -13.82
N GLU A 267 62.63 -66.97 -12.49
CA GLU A 267 61.71 -66.21 -11.64
C GLU A 267 61.99 -64.69 -11.74
N MET A 268 63.25 -64.26 -11.66
CA MET A 268 63.62 -62.84 -11.84
C MET A 268 63.32 -62.30 -13.25
N GLU A 269 63.62 -63.08 -14.30
CA GLU A 269 63.33 -62.67 -15.69
C GLU A 269 61.81 -62.53 -15.94
N MET A 270 60.99 -63.41 -15.35
CA MET A 270 59.53 -63.29 -15.39
C MET A 270 58.98 -62.10 -14.60
N GLU A 271 59.46 -61.85 -13.39
CA GLU A 271 59.03 -60.69 -12.58
C GLU A 271 59.34 -59.35 -13.27
N ALA A 272 60.49 -59.25 -13.93
CA ALA A 272 60.87 -58.08 -14.72
C ALA A 272 59.91 -57.87 -15.92
N ALA A 273 59.63 -58.92 -16.70
CA ALA A 273 58.73 -58.85 -17.85
C ALA A 273 57.27 -58.56 -17.45
N ALA A 274 56.78 -59.14 -16.35
CA ALA A 274 55.46 -58.86 -15.79
C ALA A 274 55.35 -57.40 -15.29
N SER A 275 56.41 -56.88 -14.66
CA SER A 275 56.47 -55.50 -14.19
C SER A 275 56.46 -54.50 -15.35
N ALA A 276 57.19 -54.76 -16.43
CA ALA A 276 57.17 -53.96 -17.64
C ALA A 276 55.77 -53.89 -18.27
N ALA A 277 55.11 -55.04 -18.45
CA ALA A 277 53.75 -55.10 -18.99
C ALA A 277 52.73 -54.32 -18.14
N LYS A 278 52.87 -54.37 -16.80
CA LYS A 278 52.04 -53.62 -15.85
C LYS A 278 52.27 -52.10 -15.97
N PHE A 279 53.51 -51.66 -16.19
CA PHE A 279 53.86 -50.26 -16.39
C PHE A 279 53.24 -49.68 -17.68
N THR A 280 53.39 -50.37 -18.81
CA THR A 280 52.77 -49.98 -20.10
C THR A 280 51.24 -49.89 -19.99
N GLN A 281 50.61 -50.80 -19.23
CA GLN A 281 49.17 -50.77 -18.98
C GLN A 281 48.72 -49.56 -18.14
N ILE A 282 49.54 -49.11 -17.18
CA ILE A 282 49.28 -47.89 -16.38
C ILE A 282 49.36 -46.65 -17.27
N GLN A 283 50.38 -46.54 -18.14
CA GLN A 283 50.52 -45.42 -19.07
C GLN A 283 49.33 -45.33 -20.05
N LEU A 284 48.86 -46.47 -20.57
CA LEU A 284 47.68 -46.53 -21.43
C LEU A 284 46.40 -46.03 -20.71
N PHE A 285 46.28 -46.33 -19.41
CA PHE A 285 45.16 -45.85 -18.59
C PHE A 285 45.26 -44.35 -18.28
N GLN A 286 46.47 -43.84 -17.99
CA GLN A 286 46.71 -42.41 -17.77
C GLN A 286 46.37 -41.57 -19.01
N SER A 287 46.80 -42.00 -20.20
CA SER A 287 46.49 -41.33 -21.47
C SER A 287 44.96 -41.18 -21.70
N LYS A 288 44.19 -42.26 -21.44
CA LYS A 288 42.72 -42.22 -21.54
C LYS A 288 42.08 -41.28 -20.51
N ARG A 289 42.62 -41.18 -19.29
CA ARG A 289 42.09 -40.29 -18.25
C ARG A 289 42.27 -38.81 -18.60
N VAL A 290 43.41 -38.43 -19.20
CA VAL A 290 43.63 -37.04 -19.65
C VAL A 290 42.60 -36.65 -20.72
N LEU A 291 42.38 -37.51 -21.72
CA LEU A 291 41.38 -37.25 -22.76
C LEU A 291 39.95 -37.12 -22.18
N ALA A 292 39.59 -37.97 -21.21
CA ALA A 292 38.29 -37.90 -20.55
C ALA A 292 38.10 -36.61 -19.74
N ALA A 293 39.15 -36.12 -19.06
CA ALA A 293 39.09 -34.87 -18.30
C ALA A 293 38.83 -33.65 -19.21
N VAL A 294 39.59 -33.50 -20.29
CA VAL A 294 39.40 -32.38 -21.25
C VAL A 294 38.03 -32.45 -21.92
N ALA A 295 37.53 -33.65 -22.25
CA ALA A 295 36.18 -33.82 -22.78
C ALA A 295 35.08 -33.41 -21.78
N GLN A 296 35.26 -33.72 -20.49
CA GLN A 296 34.31 -33.33 -19.44
C GLN A 296 34.30 -31.82 -19.21
N GLU A 297 35.47 -31.18 -19.26
CA GLU A 297 35.62 -29.73 -19.13
C GLU A 297 34.96 -28.99 -20.31
N ALA A 298 35.15 -29.48 -21.54
CA ALA A 298 34.47 -28.98 -22.74
C ALA A 298 32.93 -29.06 -22.63
N ILE A 299 32.40 -30.18 -22.14
CA ILE A 299 30.95 -30.36 -21.89
C ILE A 299 30.45 -29.37 -20.83
N SER A 300 31.22 -29.17 -19.75
CA SER A 300 30.89 -28.23 -18.68
C SER A 300 30.78 -26.79 -19.20
N ALA A 301 31.80 -26.33 -19.93
CA ALA A 301 31.81 -24.99 -20.53
C ALA A 301 30.67 -24.81 -21.56
N GLN A 302 30.34 -25.86 -22.33
CA GLN A 302 29.25 -25.81 -23.31
C GLN A 302 27.85 -25.76 -22.66
N ASN A 303 27.67 -26.42 -21.51
CA ASN A 303 26.45 -26.28 -20.71
C ASN A 303 26.34 -24.87 -20.11
N ALA A 304 27.41 -24.34 -19.51
CA ALA A 304 27.45 -22.98 -18.97
C ALA A 304 27.12 -21.92 -20.04
N LEU A 305 27.68 -22.05 -21.25
CA LEU A 305 27.35 -21.19 -22.39
C LEU A 305 25.86 -21.23 -22.76
N ARG A 306 25.25 -22.42 -22.80
CA ARG A 306 23.82 -22.58 -23.08
C ARG A 306 22.96 -21.89 -22.03
N ASP A 307 23.29 -22.09 -20.76
CA ASP A 307 22.46 -21.64 -19.64
C ASP A 307 22.56 -20.10 -19.48
N VAL A 308 23.75 -19.50 -19.63
CA VAL A 308 23.92 -18.02 -19.68
C VAL A 308 23.22 -17.41 -20.89
N THR A 309 23.22 -18.09 -22.05
CA THR A 309 22.47 -17.64 -23.24
C THR A 309 20.96 -17.63 -22.97
N ALA A 310 20.43 -18.68 -22.32
CA ALA A 310 19.02 -18.76 -21.96
C ALA A 310 18.60 -17.68 -20.94
N GLU A 311 19.43 -17.40 -19.92
CA GLU A 311 19.21 -16.28 -19.00
C GLU A 311 19.14 -14.94 -19.72
N ARG A 312 20.10 -14.71 -20.63
CA ARG A 312 20.22 -13.47 -21.40
C ARG A 312 18.98 -13.23 -22.26
N ASP A 313 18.49 -14.24 -22.96
CA ASP A 313 17.31 -14.10 -23.82
C ASP A 313 16.01 -13.95 -23.01
N ALA A 314 15.89 -14.65 -21.88
CA ALA A 314 14.79 -14.43 -20.93
C ALA A 314 14.81 -13.00 -20.36
N MET A 315 16.00 -12.45 -20.09
CA MET A 315 16.18 -11.08 -19.61
C MET A 315 15.81 -10.06 -20.69
N ALA A 316 16.24 -10.24 -21.94
CA ALA A 316 15.84 -9.39 -23.07
C ALA A 316 14.30 -9.38 -23.27
N ALA A 317 13.65 -10.53 -23.17
CA ALA A 317 12.18 -10.63 -23.21
C ALA A 317 11.49 -9.98 -22.00
N SER A 318 12.16 -9.85 -20.86
CA SER A 318 11.69 -9.06 -19.71
C SER A 318 11.86 -7.55 -19.97
N THR A 319 13.00 -7.12 -20.49
CA THR A 319 13.28 -5.70 -20.77
C THR A 319 12.34 -5.14 -21.85
N ASN A 320 12.06 -5.89 -22.91
CA ASN A 320 11.12 -5.47 -23.96
C ASN A 320 9.70 -5.21 -23.42
N ARG A 321 9.25 -5.97 -22.42
CA ARG A 321 7.96 -5.74 -21.75
C ARG A 321 7.99 -4.47 -20.91
N LEU A 322 9.03 -4.28 -20.10
CA LEU A 322 9.23 -3.05 -19.31
C LEU A 322 9.37 -1.80 -20.18
N ALA A 323 9.99 -1.89 -21.35
CA ALA A 323 10.06 -0.79 -22.32
C ALA A 323 8.68 -0.42 -22.88
N SER A 324 7.82 -1.42 -23.15
CA SER A 324 6.43 -1.18 -23.55
C SER A 324 5.59 -0.57 -22.43
N GLU A 325 5.79 -1.01 -21.18
CA GLU A 325 5.13 -0.44 -20.00
C GLU A 325 5.59 1.00 -19.74
N LEU A 326 6.89 1.29 -19.87
CA LEU A 326 7.45 2.63 -19.79
C LEU A 326 6.86 3.57 -20.85
N GLN A 327 6.68 3.09 -22.08
CA GLN A 327 6.08 3.88 -23.16
C GLN A 327 4.60 4.19 -22.89
N ALA A 328 3.85 3.22 -22.35
CA ALA A 328 2.48 3.43 -21.91
C ALA A 328 2.38 4.41 -20.72
N ALA A 329 3.28 4.28 -19.74
CA ALA A 329 3.36 5.18 -18.59
C ALA A 329 3.67 6.63 -19.01
N LYS A 330 4.63 6.84 -19.92
CA LYS A 330 4.94 8.15 -20.51
C LYS A 330 3.72 8.78 -21.19
N SER A 331 3.03 7.99 -22.02
CA SER A 331 1.82 8.44 -22.72
C SER A 331 0.68 8.79 -21.74
N HIS A 332 0.53 8.02 -20.66
CA HIS A 332 -0.44 8.31 -19.60
C HIS A 332 -0.08 9.58 -18.81
N ALA A 333 1.19 9.79 -18.46
CA ALA A 333 1.65 11.00 -17.77
C ALA A 333 1.36 12.27 -18.59
N THR A 334 1.70 12.28 -19.88
CA THR A 334 1.40 13.41 -20.78
C THR A 334 -0.11 13.66 -20.92
N ALA A 335 -0.93 12.60 -20.99
CA ALA A 335 -2.39 12.74 -21.00
C ALA A 335 -2.93 13.32 -19.67
N LEU A 336 -2.33 12.96 -18.53
CA LEU A 336 -2.67 13.47 -17.21
C LEU A 336 -2.33 14.97 -17.07
N GLU A 337 -1.17 15.40 -17.57
CA GLU A 337 -0.77 16.81 -17.62
C GLU A 337 -1.69 17.65 -18.52
N ALA A 338 -2.07 17.13 -19.69
CA ALA A 338 -3.02 17.80 -20.58
C ALA A 338 -4.42 17.93 -19.93
N ALA A 339 -4.92 16.86 -19.30
CA ALA A 339 -6.19 16.89 -18.57
C ALA A 339 -6.15 17.83 -17.36
N SER A 340 -5.01 17.89 -16.66
CA SER A 340 -4.73 18.81 -15.56
C SER A 340 -4.86 20.27 -15.98
N MET A 341 -4.23 20.66 -17.09
CA MET A 341 -4.33 22.01 -17.65
C MET A 341 -5.76 22.38 -18.05
N VAL A 342 -6.50 21.45 -18.69
CA VAL A 342 -7.91 21.69 -19.07
C VAL A 342 -8.82 21.85 -17.84
N ALA A 343 -8.60 21.07 -16.78
CA ALA A 343 -9.35 21.21 -15.54
C ALA A 343 -9.10 22.56 -14.85
N LEU A 344 -7.84 23.01 -14.82
CA LEU A 344 -7.44 24.31 -14.27
C LEU A 344 -8.05 25.49 -15.03
N GLU A 345 -8.10 25.44 -16.36
CA GLU A 345 -8.65 26.54 -17.16
C GLU A 345 -10.18 26.59 -17.10
N ARG A 346 -10.87 25.44 -17.04
CA ARG A 346 -12.33 25.39 -16.79
C ARG A 346 -12.72 26.01 -15.45
N GLU A 347 -11.95 25.70 -14.40
CA GLU A 347 -12.16 26.24 -13.05
C GLU A 347 -11.86 27.75 -12.99
N ARG A 348 -10.84 28.22 -13.71
CA ARG A 348 -10.55 29.64 -13.89
C ARG A 348 -11.72 30.37 -14.57
N GLN A 349 -12.30 29.78 -15.61
CA GLN A 349 -13.44 30.35 -16.32
C GLN A 349 -14.68 30.42 -15.42
N ALA A 350 -15.02 29.32 -14.71
CA ALA A 350 -16.15 29.29 -13.78
C ALA A 350 -16.08 30.38 -12.69
N ARG A 351 -14.87 30.71 -12.21
CA ARG A 351 -14.65 31.83 -11.29
C ARG A 351 -14.89 33.20 -11.91
N LEU A 352 -14.48 33.41 -13.16
CA LEU A 352 -14.73 34.66 -13.88
C LEU A 352 -16.23 34.87 -14.10
N ASP A 353 -16.95 33.82 -14.49
CA ASP A 353 -18.39 33.84 -14.73
C ASP A 353 -19.18 34.08 -13.43
N THR A 354 -18.77 33.42 -12.33
CA THR A 354 -19.36 33.65 -10.99
C THR A 354 -19.11 35.08 -10.50
N THR A 355 -17.92 35.64 -10.76
CA THR A 355 -17.59 37.02 -10.37
C THR A 355 -18.44 38.02 -11.16
N ARG A 356 -18.61 37.82 -12.48
CA ARG A 356 -19.51 38.64 -13.32
C ARG A 356 -20.96 38.62 -12.82
N ALA A 357 -21.52 37.45 -12.58
CA ALA A 357 -22.90 37.32 -12.10
C ALA A 357 -23.11 38.02 -10.74
N MET A 358 -22.10 37.99 -9.85
CA MET A 358 -22.13 38.71 -8.58
C MET A 358 -22.05 40.24 -8.74
N ASP A 359 -21.25 40.74 -9.67
CA ASP A 359 -21.13 42.17 -9.92
C ASP A 359 -22.37 42.73 -10.66
N GLU A 360 -22.97 41.95 -11.56
CA GLU A 360 -24.28 42.25 -12.19
C GLU A 360 -25.39 42.35 -11.14
N GLN A 361 -25.50 41.38 -10.21
CA GLN A 361 -26.46 41.46 -9.11
C GLN A 361 -26.22 42.68 -8.20
N ARG A 362 -24.95 43.05 -7.94
CA ARG A 362 -24.62 44.25 -7.15
C ARG A 362 -25.09 45.53 -7.83
N ALA A 363 -24.92 45.65 -9.15
CA ALA A 363 -25.38 46.80 -9.92
C ALA A 363 -26.90 46.96 -9.82
N VAL A 364 -27.66 45.88 -10.09
CA VAL A 364 -29.13 45.87 -9.97
C VAL A 364 -29.58 46.24 -8.55
N HIS A 365 -28.91 45.74 -7.51
CA HIS A 365 -29.28 46.04 -6.12
C HIS A 365 -28.95 47.49 -5.73
N GLN A 366 -27.85 48.07 -6.22
CA GLN A 366 -27.56 49.50 -6.05
C GLN A 366 -28.60 50.38 -6.74
N GLU A 367 -29.01 50.03 -7.96
CA GLU A 367 -30.01 50.78 -8.72
C GLU A 367 -31.38 50.74 -8.04
N ARG A 368 -31.84 49.57 -7.58
CA ARG A 368 -33.05 49.40 -6.75
C ARG A 368 -32.97 50.25 -5.45
N LEU A 369 -31.82 50.28 -4.77
CA LEU A 369 -31.61 51.06 -3.54
C LEU A 369 -31.63 52.57 -3.80
N GLN A 370 -31.09 53.02 -4.93
CA GLN A 370 -31.05 54.42 -5.32
C GLN A 370 -32.45 54.93 -5.70
N ALA A 371 -33.21 54.15 -6.47
CA ALA A 371 -34.61 54.45 -6.80
C ALA A 371 -35.48 54.59 -5.53
N ALA A 372 -35.33 53.68 -4.56
CA ALA A 372 -36.06 53.73 -3.29
C ALA A 372 -35.75 55.01 -2.47
N ARG A 373 -34.48 55.45 -2.45
CA ARG A 373 -34.08 56.71 -1.80
C ARG A 373 -34.70 57.93 -2.48
N THR A 374 -34.65 58.01 -3.81
CA THR A 374 -35.24 59.12 -4.57
C THR A 374 -36.77 59.18 -4.37
N GLN A 375 -37.45 58.04 -4.28
CA GLN A 375 -38.88 58.00 -3.93
C GLN A 375 -39.15 58.51 -2.51
N HIS A 376 -38.34 58.11 -1.52
CA HIS A 376 -38.49 58.57 -0.13
C HIS A 376 -38.29 60.10 -0.01
N GLU A 377 -37.25 60.65 -0.64
CA GLU A 377 -36.98 62.10 -0.69
C GLU A 377 -38.12 62.86 -1.40
N ALA A 378 -38.63 62.34 -2.51
CA ALA A 378 -39.76 62.93 -3.21
C ALA A 378 -41.03 62.97 -2.34
N LEU A 379 -41.31 61.90 -1.57
CA LEU A 379 -42.46 61.82 -0.67
C LEU A 379 -42.37 62.84 0.48
N GLN A 380 -41.19 62.95 1.11
CA GLN A 380 -40.92 63.94 2.16
C GLN A 380 -41.10 65.37 1.65
N ASN A 381 -40.53 65.69 0.48
CA ASN A 381 -40.67 67.01 -0.15
C ASN A 381 -42.14 67.33 -0.50
N ALA A 382 -42.90 66.34 -1.00
CA ALA A 382 -44.32 66.51 -1.31
C ALA A 382 -45.16 66.78 -0.05
N MET A 383 -44.89 66.09 1.06
CA MET A 383 -45.54 66.35 2.34
C MET A 383 -45.19 67.73 2.89
N GLN A 384 -43.92 68.14 2.86
CA GLN A 384 -43.51 69.47 3.30
C GLN A 384 -44.20 70.58 2.49
N ALA A 385 -44.29 70.41 1.16
CA ALA A 385 -44.99 71.35 0.27
C ALA A 385 -46.52 71.37 0.45
N MET A 386 -47.12 70.26 0.91
CA MET A 386 -48.55 70.17 1.23
C MET A 386 -48.86 70.86 2.56
N THR A 387 -48.03 70.66 3.59
CA THR A 387 -48.12 71.35 4.88
C THR A 387 -47.97 72.86 4.67
N ASN A 388 -46.93 73.31 3.97
CA ASN A 388 -46.69 74.72 3.70
C ASN A 388 -47.87 75.40 2.95
N ARG A 389 -48.48 74.72 1.97
CA ARG A 389 -49.64 75.25 1.24
C ARG A 389 -50.91 75.36 2.12
N HIS A 390 -51.19 74.38 2.96
CA HIS A 390 -52.31 74.49 3.91
C HIS A 390 -52.07 75.61 4.93
N THR A 391 -50.85 75.76 5.45
CA THR A 391 -50.52 76.85 6.38
C THR A 391 -50.66 78.22 5.71
N ALA A 392 -50.20 78.38 4.46
CA ALA A 392 -50.36 79.62 3.70
C ALA A 392 -51.83 79.96 3.43
N SER A 393 -52.62 79.00 2.93
CA SER A 393 -54.05 79.21 2.63
C SER A 393 -54.88 79.56 3.86
N LEU A 394 -54.56 78.99 5.03
CA LEU A 394 -55.18 79.39 6.30
C LEU A 394 -54.82 80.83 6.69
N VAL A 395 -53.54 81.21 6.59
CA VAL A 395 -53.08 82.57 6.93
C VAL A 395 -53.70 83.62 5.99
N GLU A 396 -53.83 83.32 4.71
CA GLU A 396 -54.42 84.22 3.72
C GLU A 396 -55.94 84.39 3.91
N ALA A 397 -56.65 83.30 4.25
CA ALA A 397 -58.09 83.33 4.56
C ALA A 397 -58.41 84.10 5.86
N PHE A 398 -57.51 84.13 6.84
CA PHE A 398 -57.65 84.93 8.05
C PHE A 398 -57.32 86.43 7.86
N ALA A 399 -56.70 86.82 6.74
CA ALA A 399 -56.22 88.18 6.51
C ALA A 399 -57.21 89.11 5.77
N GLN A 400 -58.35 88.61 5.29
CA GLN A 400 -59.32 89.36 4.45
C GLN A 400 -60.75 89.44 5.04
N LEU A 401 -60.92 89.31 6.36
CA LEU A 401 -62.24 89.34 7.00
C LEU A 401 -62.38 90.52 7.98
N ASP A 402 -63.31 91.44 7.67
CA ASP A 402 -63.81 92.44 8.61
C ASP A 402 -64.97 91.87 9.47
N ASP A 403 -65.13 92.42 10.67
CA ASP A 403 -65.94 91.87 11.79
C ASP A 403 -67.45 91.63 11.51
N ALA A 404 -67.99 92.06 10.37
CA ALA A 404 -69.42 91.97 10.06
C ALA A 404 -69.84 90.74 9.22
N ASP A 405 -68.93 90.11 8.45
CA ASP A 405 -69.30 89.06 7.48
C ASP A 405 -69.01 87.62 7.91
N VAL A 406 -68.42 87.43 9.10
CA VAL A 406 -68.16 86.11 9.72
C VAL A 406 -69.42 85.24 9.85
N LEU A 407 -70.61 85.85 9.96
CA LEU A 407 -71.88 85.13 10.03
C LEU A 407 -72.45 84.71 8.66
N ARG A 408 -72.12 85.40 7.56
CA ARG A 408 -72.57 85.03 6.20
C ARG A 408 -71.66 83.99 5.53
N ALA A 409 -70.38 83.95 5.91
CA ALA A 409 -69.44 82.90 5.47
C ALA A 409 -69.90 81.47 5.80
N ARG A 410 -70.73 81.28 6.84
CA ARG A 410 -71.27 79.97 7.26
C ARG A 410 -72.11 79.26 6.19
N ALA A 411 -72.82 80.01 5.32
CA ALA A 411 -73.61 79.40 4.24
C ALA A 411 -72.75 78.98 3.03
N HIS A 412 -71.57 79.58 2.86
CA HIS A 412 -70.66 79.26 1.76
C HIS A 412 -69.68 78.13 2.13
N SER A 413 -69.19 78.10 3.37
CA SER A 413 -68.29 77.05 3.88
C SER A 413 -68.85 75.63 3.72
N ALA A 414 -70.16 75.42 3.94
CA ALA A 414 -70.79 74.11 3.73
C ALA A 414 -70.81 73.68 2.24
N ARG A 415 -70.96 74.62 1.30
CA ARG A 415 -70.89 74.33 -0.15
C ARG A 415 -69.45 74.13 -0.63
N VAL A 416 -68.50 74.93 -0.14
CA VAL A 416 -67.08 74.77 -0.47
C VAL A 416 -66.56 73.43 0.05
N SER A 417 -66.89 73.02 1.27
CA SER A 417 -66.50 71.69 1.79
C SER A 417 -67.09 70.54 0.97
N GLN A 418 -68.32 70.65 0.45
CA GLN A 418 -68.90 69.63 -0.43
C GLN A 418 -68.32 69.64 -1.86
N LEU A 419 -67.90 70.80 -2.38
CA LEU A 419 -67.20 70.93 -3.66
C LEU A 419 -65.77 70.38 -3.57
N VAL A 420 -65.03 70.74 -2.53
CA VAL A 420 -63.67 70.22 -2.27
C VAL A 420 -63.69 68.70 -2.07
N VAL A 421 -64.68 68.14 -1.36
CA VAL A 421 -64.84 66.68 -1.25
C VAL A 421 -65.20 66.02 -2.60
N ARG A 422 -65.92 66.70 -3.51
CA ARG A 422 -66.22 66.17 -4.85
C ARG A 422 -65.01 66.22 -5.80
N ASP A 423 -64.30 67.34 -5.87
CA ASP A 423 -63.13 67.50 -6.74
C ASP A 423 -61.98 66.59 -6.29
N VAL A 424 -61.71 66.50 -4.99
CA VAL A 424 -60.68 65.58 -4.44
C VAL A 424 -61.05 64.10 -4.66
N GLN A 425 -62.33 63.77 -4.86
CA GLN A 425 -62.77 62.40 -5.15
C GLN A 425 -62.75 61.99 -6.64
N GLN A 426 -62.59 62.91 -7.61
CA GLN A 426 -62.89 62.59 -9.02
C GLN A 426 -61.76 62.59 -10.07
N SER A 427 -60.55 63.14 -9.85
CA SER A 427 -59.53 63.17 -10.92
C SER A 427 -58.14 62.57 -10.62
N GLU A 428 -57.48 62.89 -9.50
CA GLU A 428 -56.05 62.57 -9.36
C GLU A 428 -55.73 61.33 -8.50
N HIS A 429 -56.48 61.11 -7.40
CA HIS A 429 -56.14 60.05 -6.44
C HIS A 429 -56.43 58.62 -6.93
N ARG A 430 -57.47 58.39 -7.76
CA ARG A 430 -57.74 57.04 -8.29
C ARG A 430 -56.67 56.56 -9.26
N ALA A 431 -56.12 57.46 -10.08
CA ALA A 431 -55.02 57.12 -10.97
C ALA A 431 -53.78 56.73 -10.15
N GLN A 432 -53.35 57.59 -9.22
CA GLN A 432 -52.15 57.34 -8.40
C GLN A 432 -52.29 56.12 -7.47
N ILE A 433 -53.46 55.89 -6.85
CA ILE A 433 -53.70 54.68 -6.06
C ILE A 433 -53.64 53.43 -6.94
N ARG A 434 -54.22 53.46 -8.15
CA ARG A 434 -54.14 52.34 -9.09
C ARG A 434 -52.71 52.10 -9.56
N THR A 435 -51.96 53.14 -9.91
CA THR A 435 -50.53 53.04 -10.24
C THR A 435 -49.70 52.49 -9.08
N LEU A 436 -49.99 52.86 -7.83
CA LEU A 436 -49.32 52.30 -6.65
C LEU A 436 -49.73 50.85 -6.36
N GLN A 437 -50.99 50.48 -6.58
CA GLN A 437 -51.46 49.09 -6.46
C GLN A 437 -50.89 48.21 -7.56
N ASP A 438 -50.84 48.69 -8.80
CA ASP A 438 -50.25 48.01 -9.95
C ASP A 438 -48.71 47.88 -9.78
N ALA A 439 -48.04 48.93 -9.27
CA ALA A 439 -46.61 48.88 -8.95
C ALA A 439 -46.29 47.95 -7.77
N LEU A 440 -47.14 47.92 -6.73
CA LEU A 440 -47.01 46.98 -5.61
C LEU A 440 -47.30 45.53 -6.04
N ALA A 441 -48.27 45.31 -6.92
CA ALA A 441 -48.55 44.02 -7.52
C ALA A 441 -47.39 43.55 -8.42
N ALA A 442 -46.84 44.43 -9.26
CA ALA A 442 -45.66 44.15 -10.08
C ALA A 442 -44.41 43.90 -9.23
N ALA A 443 -44.20 44.67 -8.16
CA ALA A 443 -43.09 44.46 -7.23
C ALA A 443 -43.23 43.14 -6.48
N ASN A 444 -44.43 42.76 -6.01
CA ASN A 444 -44.68 41.47 -5.36
C ASN A 444 -44.58 40.31 -6.34
N ALA A 445 -45.08 40.43 -7.57
CA ALA A 445 -44.92 39.42 -8.62
C ALA A 445 -43.44 39.22 -8.98
N SER A 446 -42.66 40.31 -9.10
CA SER A 446 -41.20 40.23 -9.27
C SER A 446 -40.51 39.62 -8.05
N ARG A 447 -40.97 39.90 -6.82
CA ARG A 447 -40.44 39.29 -5.60
C ARG A 447 -40.69 37.79 -5.55
N GLN A 448 -41.86 37.37 -6.03
CA GLN A 448 -42.29 35.98 -6.06
C GLN A 448 -41.58 35.21 -7.18
N ALA A 449 -41.40 35.82 -8.36
CA ALA A 449 -40.58 35.28 -9.45
C ALA A 449 -39.08 35.23 -9.08
N ASP A 450 -38.52 36.27 -8.46
CA ASP A 450 -37.14 36.26 -7.93
C ASP A 450 -36.98 35.13 -6.88
N ALA A 451 -37.98 34.95 -5.99
CA ALA A 451 -37.97 33.88 -4.98
C ALA A 451 -38.14 32.47 -5.57
N GLU A 452 -39.00 32.29 -6.56
CA GLU A 452 -39.19 31.02 -7.29
C GLU A 452 -37.93 30.67 -8.09
N ALA A 453 -37.32 31.62 -8.81
CA ALA A 453 -36.05 31.44 -9.51
C ALA A 453 -34.89 31.13 -8.56
N HIS A 454 -34.83 31.78 -7.39
CA HIS A 454 -33.85 31.45 -6.35
C HIS A 454 -34.12 30.07 -5.72
N ALA A 455 -35.38 29.66 -5.56
CA ALA A 455 -35.74 28.34 -5.05
C ALA A 455 -35.43 27.23 -6.07
N GLU A 456 -35.72 27.43 -7.36
CA GLU A 456 -35.34 26.52 -8.45
C GLU A 456 -33.81 26.42 -8.57
N PHE A 457 -33.09 27.54 -8.54
CA PHE A 457 -31.63 27.54 -8.58
C PHE A 457 -31.03 26.84 -7.35
N ALA A 458 -31.55 27.10 -6.15
CA ALA A 458 -31.13 26.40 -4.93
C ALA A 458 -31.46 24.90 -4.99
N ALA A 459 -32.62 24.51 -5.50
CA ALA A 459 -33.01 23.11 -5.70
C ALA A 459 -32.14 22.42 -6.76
N MET A 460 -31.78 23.12 -7.84
CA MET A 460 -30.89 22.62 -8.90
C MET A 460 -29.45 22.48 -8.40
N MET A 461 -28.95 23.41 -7.59
CA MET A 461 -27.65 23.31 -6.93
C MET A 461 -27.65 22.18 -5.88
N LEU A 462 -28.70 22.03 -5.08
CA LEU A 462 -28.87 20.88 -4.18
C LEU A 462 -28.96 19.55 -4.93
N GLN A 463 -29.62 19.48 -6.09
CA GLN A 463 -29.60 18.29 -6.95
C GLN A 463 -28.21 18.03 -7.53
N ARG A 464 -27.49 19.07 -7.97
CA ARG A 464 -26.13 18.98 -8.51
C ARG A 464 -25.17 18.48 -7.45
N ASP A 465 -25.21 19.04 -6.25
CA ASP A 465 -24.30 18.71 -5.16
C ASP A 465 -24.66 17.35 -4.54
N ARG A 466 -25.94 16.96 -4.49
CA ARG A 466 -26.34 15.55 -4.23
C ARG A 466 -25.83 14.61 -5.30
N ARG A 467 -25.89 14.97 -6.58
CA ARG A 467 -25.42 14.13 -7.69
C ARG A 467 -23.89 14.04 -7.77
N ILE A 468 -23.17 15.09 -7.39
CA ILE A 468 -21.71 15.08 -7.21
C ILE A 468 -21.37 14.23 -5.99
N SER A 469 -22.04 14.42 -4.86
CA SER A 469 -21.87 13.60 -3.66
C SER A 469 -22.17 12.12 -3.92
N ASP A 470 -23.25 11.79 -4.64
CA ASP A 470 -23.57 10.42 -5.09
C ASP A 470 -22.51 9.85 -6.03
N LEU A 471 -21.92 10.66 -6.91
CA LEU A 471 -20.86 10.23 -7.83
C LEU A 471 -19.50 10.10 -7.13
N GLU A 472 -19.19 10.95 -6.15
CA GLU A 472 -18.00 10.83 -5.32
C GLU A 472 -18.14 9.70 -4.29
N ALA A 473 -19.34 9.47 -3.76
CA ALA A 473 -19.69 8.31 -2.96
C ALA A 473 -19.58 7.03 -3.79
N LYS A 474 -20.20 6.96 -4.99
CA LYS A 474 -20.06 5.82 -5.90
C LYS A 474 -18.63 5.61 -6.41
N ARG A 475 -17.85 6.67 -6.61
CA ARG A 475 -16.42 6.54 -6.97
C ARG A 475 -15.59 6.09 -5.78
N GLY A 476 -15.90 6.58 -4.59
CA GLY A 476 -15.32 6.12 -3.32
C GLY A 476 -15.67 4.67 -3.04
N GLU A 477 -16.91 4.26 -3.29
CA GLU A 477 -17.44 2.91 -3.16
C GLU A 477 -16.84 1.96 -4.22
N TYR A 478 -16.70 2.41 -5.47
CA TYR A 478 -16.07 1.63 -6.55
C TYR A 478 -14.55 1.48 -6.34
N LEU A 479 -13.85 2.55 -5.93
CA LEU A 479 -12.43 2.49 -5.57
C LEU A 479 -12.21 1.72 -4.26
N SER A 480 -13.12 1.82 -3.30
CA SER A 480 -13.14 1.01 -2.07
C SER A 480 -13.39 -0.45 -2.41
N THR A 481 -14.27 -0.76 -3.35
CA THR A 481 -14.54 -2.14 -3.81
C THR A 481 -13.34 -2.72 -4.57
N MET A 482 -12.70 -1.95 -5.45
CA MET A 482 -11.47 -2.36 -6.14
C MET A 482 -10.23 -2.42 -5.21
N ALA A 483 -10.22 -1.67 -4.12
CA ALA A 483 -9.21 -1.80 -3.06
C ALA A 483 -9.53 -2.97 -2.10
N ALA A 484 -10.82 -3.27 -1.87
CA ALA A 484 -11.27 -4.37 -1.03
C ALA A 484 -11.07 -5.75 -1.69
N THR A 485 -10.90 -5.83 -3.00
CA THR A 485 -10.52 -7.09 -3.67
C THR A 485 -9.02 -7.39 -3.64
N LYS A 486 -8.16 -6.45 -3.21
CA LYS A 486 -6.70 -6.63 -3.18
C LYS A 486 -6.08 -6.40 -1.80
N VAL A 487 -5.36 -7.40 -1.30
CA VAL A 487 -4.67 -7.32 -0.02
C VAL A 487 -3.19 -7.59 -0.22
N ALA A 488 -2.35 -6.60 0.09
CA ALA A 488 -0.90 -6.72 0.01
C ALA A 488 -0.37 -7.64 1.12
N VAL A 489 0.37 -8.67 0.73
CA VAL A 489 0.93 -9.69 1.62
C VAL A 489 2.43 -9.86 1.42
N ALA A 490 3.15 -10.26 2.47
CA ALA A 490 4.58 -10.52 2.40
C ALA A 490 5.03 -11.82 3.09
N ALA A 491 6.02 -12.49 2.50
CA ALA A 491 6.71 -13.64 3.08
C ALA A 491 8.16 -13.26 3.39
N VAL A 492 8.56 -13.43 4.65
CA VAL A 492 9.90 -13.08 5.14
C VAL A 492 10.84 -14.28 4.98
N GLN A 493 11.96 -14.08 4.29
CA GLN A 493 13.05 -15.06 4.21
C GLN A 493 14.14 -14.74 5.23
N LEU A 494 14.57 -15.76 5.99
CA LEU A 494 15.63 -15.62 6.99
C LEU A 494 16.75 -16.64 6.79
N VAL A 495 17.90 -16.35 7.39
CA VAL A 495 18.98 -17.30 7.64
C VAL A 495 19.15 -17.39 9.16
N SER A 496 18.18 -18.00 9.85
CA SER A 496 18.17 -17.99 11.32
C SER A 496 19.43 -18.62 11.92
N ARG A 497 19.94 -17.96 12.95
CA ARG A 497 21.17 -18.27 13.69
C ARG A 497 20.88 -19.19 14.89
N ALA A 498 21.94 -19.66 15.54
CA ALA A 498 21.86 -20.57 16.68
C ALA A 498 21.44 -19.88 18.01
N THR A 499 21.28 -18.55 18.02
CA THR A 499 20.84 -17.79 19.20
C THR A 499 19.73 -16.80 18.86
N LEU A 500 18.83 -16.56 19.82
CA LEU A 500 17.61 -15.77 19.62
C LEU A 500 17.82 -14.25 19.39
N PRO A 501 18.72 -13.53 20.10
CA PRO A 501 18.84 -12.08 19.95
C PRO A 501 19.10 -11.57 18.52
N PRO A 502 20.05 -12.13 17.73
CA PRO A 502 20.25 -11.68 16.35
C PRO A 502 19.10 -12.08 15.42
N ASN A 503 18.35 -13.14 15.74
CA ASN A 503 17.15 -13.53 14.99
C ASN A 503 16.00 -12.54 15.21
N ILE A 504 15.79 -12.09 16.47
CA ILE A 504 14.85 -11.00 16.78
C ILE A 504 15.22 -9.71 16.04
N ALA A 505 16.52 -9.36 15.98
CA ALA A 505 16.98 -8.18 15.25
C ALA A 505 16.68 -8.26 13.74
N ALA A 506 16.95 -9.42 13.11
CA ALA A 506 16.63 -9.65 11.69
C ALA A 506 15.11 -9.59 11.43
N VAL A 507 14.30 -10.25 12.27
CA VAL A 507 12.83 -10.22 12.17
C VAL A 507 12.28 -8.82 12.29
N ARG A 508 12.69 -8.02 13.29
CA ARG A 508 12.22 -6.63 13.44
C ARG A 508 12.57 -5.78 12.23
N ARG A 509 13.79 -5.90 11.72
CA ARG A 509 14.25 -5.18 10.53
C ARG A 509 13.38 -5.53 9.32
N ILE A 510 13.27 -6.81 8.97
CA ILE A 510 12.64 -7.24 7.72
C ILE A 510 11.10 -7.10 7.77
N VAL A 511 10.47 -7.34 8.92
CA VAL A 511 9.03 -7.07 9.11
C VAL A 511 8.74 -5.57 8.99
N GLY A 512 9.60 -4.72 9.55
CA GLY A 512 9.50 -3.27 9.39
C GLY A 512 9.68 -2.80 7.94
N GLU A 513 10.64 -3.37 7.22
CA GLU A 513 10.85 -3.13 5.77
C GLU A 513 9.61 -3.57 4.96
N ALA A 514 9.06 -4.76 5.22
CA ALA A 514 7.87 -5.28 4.53
C ALA A 514 6.60 -4.43 4.81
N ALA A 515 6.39 -4.01 6.06
CA ALA A 515 5.29 -3.12 6.41
C ALA A 515 5.45 -1.72 5.80
N ALA A 516 6.68 -1.17 5.77
CA ALA A 516 6.96 0.10 5.09
C ALA A 516 6.75 0.02 3.57
N ALA A 517 6.93 -1.16 2.98
CA ALA A 517 6.58 -1.45 1.58
C ALA A 517 5.07 -1.67 1.34
N GLY A 518 4.23 -1.58 2.38
CA GLY A 518 2.77 -1.64 2.30
C GLY A 518 2.16 -3.02 2.59
N ALA A 519 2.91 -4.01 3.06
CA ALA A 519 2.36 -5.30 3.44
C ALA A 519 1.39 -5.17 4.63
N SER A 520 0.17 -5.69 4.48
CA SER A 520 -0.86 -5.71 5.52
C SER A 520 -0.95 -7.06 6.26
N ILE A 521 -0.47 -8.13 5.63
CA ILE A 521 -0.30 -9.47 6.20
C ILE A 521 1.15 -9.89 5.98
N VAL A 522 1.87 -10.27 7.03
CA VAL A 522 3.29 -10.69 6.96
C VAL A 522 3.45 -12.09 7.55
N VAL A 523 4.22 -12.95 6.89
CA VAL A 523 4.45 -14.35 7.29
C VAL A 523 5.92 -14.59 7.62
N LEU A 524 6.22 -14.98 8.85
CA LEU A 524 7.56 -15.43 9.27
C LEU A 524 7.81 -16.91 8.92
N PRO A 525 9.07 -17.34 8.71
CA PRO A 525 9.39 -18.71 8.33
C PRO A 525 9.40 -19.66 9.55
N GLU A 526 9.45 -20.97 9.27
CA GLU A 526 9.60 -21.99 10.31
C GLU A 526 10.91 -21.77 11.10
N TYR A 527 10.88 -21.98 12.42
CA TYR A 527 12.03 -21.86 13.31
C TYR A 527 12.75 -20.49 13.28
N TRP A 528 12.09 -19.37 12.97
CA TRP A 528 12.77 -18.06 12.88
C TRP A 528 13.56 -17.71 14.16
N GLY A 529 13.04 -18.09 15.33
CA GLY A 529 13.67 -17.81 16.62
C GLY A 529 14.99 -18.54 16.86
N ILE A 530 15.17 -19.75 16.32
CA ILE A 530 16.38 -20.56 16.53
C ILE A 530 16.55 -21.70 15.52
N LEU A 531 17.73 -21.76 14.88
CA LEU A 531 18.27 -23.00 14.29
C LEU A 531 19.56 -23.37 15.04
N GLY A 532 19.38 -24.10 16.14
CA GLY A 532 20.41 -24.40 17.13
C GLY A 532 21.53 -25.31 16.63
N ARG A 533 22.61 -25.40 17.40
CA ARG A 533 23.74 -26.32 17.14
C ARG A 533 23.34 -27.77 17.40
N HIS A 534 22.38 -27.99 18.30
CA HIS A 534 21.75 -29.27 18.56
C HIS A 534 20.22 -29.14 18.44
N GLU A 535 19.54 -30.20 17.99
CA GLU A 535 18.07 -30.22 17.88
C GLU A 535 17.36 -30.06 19.23
N THR A 536 18.06 -30.25 20.35
CA THR A 536 17.56 -30.00 21.72
C THR A 536 17.59 -28.53 22.12
N ASP A 537 18.34 -27.65 21.44
CA ASP A 537 18.49 -26.25 21.84
C ASP A 537 17.14 -25.50 21.82
N LYS A 538 16.25 -25.88 20.89
CA LYS A 538 14.89 -25.33 20.77
C LYS A 538 14.02 -25.64 22.01
N VAL A 539 14.30 -26.74 22.71
CA VAL A 539 13.60 -27.11 23.96
C VAL A 539 13.99 -26.16 25.09
N GLY A 540 15.22 -25.64 25.09
CA GLY A 540 15.70 -24.64 26.05
C GLY A 540 15.11 -23.24 25.85
N LEU A 541 14.62 -22.94 24.64
CA LEU A 541 13.97 -21.65 24.29
C LEU A 541 12.45 -21.75 24.17
N ARG A 542 11.83 -22.85 24.61
CA ARG A 542 10.38 -23.02 24.55
C ARG A 542 9.66 -21.96 25.40
N GLU A 543 8.53 -21.46 24.91
CA GLU A 543 7.72 -20.48 25.64
C GLU A 543 6.38 -21.08 26.09
N ALA A 544 5.91 -20.67 27.27
CA ALA A 544 4.52 -20.84 27.65
C ALA A 544 3.64 -19.90 26.81
N LEU A 545 2.50 -20.40 26.31
CA LEU A 545 1.53 -19.56 25.58
C LEU A 545 0.89 -18.53 26.53
N THR A 546 0.83 -17.27 26.11
CA THR A 546 0.20 -16.20 26.88
C THR A 546 -0.39 -15.11 25.99
N THR A 547 -1.49 -14.50 26.43
CA THR A 547 -2.10 -13.32 25.78
C THR A 547 -1.35 -12.02 26.10
N SER A 548 -0.55 -12.02 27.17
CA SER A 548 0.26 -10.88 27.61
C SER A 548 1.72 -11.33 27.79
N PRO A 549 2.47 -11.55 26.69
CA PRO A 549 3.88 -11.95 26.76
C PRO A 549 4.74 -10.84 27.38
N ILE A 550 5.76 -11.24 28.14
CA ILE A 550 6.73 -10.35 28.78
C ILE A 550 8.10 -10.64 28.16
N ALA A 551 8.83 -9.62 27.68
CA ALA A 551 10.08 -9.80 26.92
C ALA A 551 11.12 -10.72 27.60
N ALA A 552 11.21 -10.68 28.92
CA ALA A 552 12.15 -11.49 29.72
C ALA A 552 11.75 -12.97 29.90
N LYS A 553 10.52 -13.36 29.52
CA LYS A 553 9.97 -14.72 29.68
C LYS A 553 9.44 -15.33 28.38
N GLN A 554 8.88 -14.50 27.50
CA GLN A 554 8.37 -14.87 26.19
C GLN A 554 8.87 -13.90 25.11
N PRO A 555 10.20 -13.80 24.90
CA PRO A 555 10.80 -12.85 23.94
C PRO A 555 10.27 -12.97 22.51
N MET A 556 9.91 -14.17 22.04
CA MET A 556 9.37 -14.40 20.70
C MET A 556 7.92 -13.92 20.58
N GLN A 557 7.03 -14.34 21.48
CA GLN A 557 5.65 -13.83 21.51
C GLN A 557 5.60 -12.31 21.74
N HIS A 558 6.50 -11.76 22.56
CA HIS A 558 6.61 -10.31 22.78
C HIS A 558 7.02 -9.57 21.50
N CYS A 559 8.05 -10.06 20.80
CA CYS A 559 8.52 -9.49 19.53
C CYS A 559 7.40 -9.48 18.48
N MET A 560 6.67 -10.60 18.33
CA MET A 560 5.57 -10.69 17.36
C MET A 560 4.42 -9.74 17.69
N ARG A 561 4.01 -9.69 18.97
CA ARG A 561 2.97 -8.78 19.46
C ARG A 561 3.34 -7.31 19.23
N GLU A 562 4.57 -6.92 19.55
CA GLU A 562 5.05 -5.56 19.32
C GLU A 562 5.11 -5.20 17.84
N LEU A 563 5.55 -6.10 16.97
CA LEU A 563 5.62 -5.82 15.53
C LEU A 563 4.23 -5.64 14.91
N ALA A 564 3.26 -6.48 15.29
CA ALA A 564 1.87 -6.34 14.84
C ALA A 564 1.28 -4.98 15.26
N LEU A 565 1.49 -4.59 16.53
CA LEU A 565 1.08 -3.29 17.09
C LEU A 565 1.78 -2.11 16.42
N GLN A 566 3.12 -2.13 16.34
CA GLN A 566 3.94 -1.03 15.85
C GLN A 566 3.68 -0.72 14.38
N HIS A 567 3.45 -1.76 13.56
CA HIS A 567 3.27 -1.62 12.12
C HIS A 567 1.80 -1.69 11.67
N GLN A 568 0.86 -1.96 12.58
CA GLN A 568 -0.58 -2.11 12.29
C GLN A 568 -0.86 -3.19 11.22
N ILE A 569 -0.17 -4.33 11.35
CA ILE A 569 -0.24 -5.47 10.41
C ILE A 569 -0.80 -6.73 11.08
N TRP A 570 -1.30 -7.65 10.25
CA TRP A 570 -1.51 -9.03 10.66
C TRP A 570 -0.19 -9.78 10.54
N LEU A 571 0.29 -10.38 11.65
CA LEU A 571 1.56 -11.10 11.66
C LEU A 571 1.31 -12.59 11.90
N ILE A 572 1.55 -13.40 10.87
CA ILE A 572 1.56 -14.86 10.95
C ILE A 572 2.98 -15.25 11.38
N GLY A 573 3.13 -15.42 12.69
CA GLY A 573 4.32 -15.93 13.34
C GLY A 573 4.48 -17.42 13.10
N GLY A 574 4.94 -17.78 11.90
CA GLY A 574 5.58 -19.08 11.68
C GLY A 574 6.77 -19.28 12.61
N THR A 575 7.34 -20.47 12.68
CA THR A 575 7.01 -21.18 13.91
C THR A 575 7.93 -20.85 15.07
N ILE A 576 7.38 -20.93 16.28
CA ILE A 576 8.10 -20.83 17.56
C ILE A 576 7.94 -22.13 18.36
N PRO A 577 8.94 -22.53 19.17
CA PRO A 577 8.80 -23.63 20.10
C PRO A 577 7.89 -23.22 21.28
N LEU A 578 6.74 -23.85 21.42
CA LEU A 578 5.91 -23.73 22.63
C LEU A 578 6.08 -24.94 23.55
N GLU A 579 5.82 -24.74 24.84
CA GLU A 579 5.75 -25.84 25.81
C GLU A 579 4.71 -26.89 25.40
N CYS A 580 5.10 -28.17 25.47
CA CYS A 580 4.20 -29.29 25.23
C CYS A 580 3.65 -29.81 26.58
N PRO A 581 2.33 -29.70 26.85
CA PRO A 581 1.76 -30.13 28.14
C PRO A 581 1.91 -31.63 28.44
N SER A 582 2.05 -32.48 27.41
CA SER A 582 2.19 -33.93 27.55
C SER A 582 3.64 -34.41 27.68
N ASP A 583 4.63 -33.59 27.35
CA ASP A 583 6.05 -33.97 27.41
C ASP A 583 6.95 -32.73 27.57
N ALA A 584 7.44 -32.50 28.79
CA ALA A 584 8.31 -31.37 29.10
C ALA A 584 9.71 -31.45 28.48
N THR A 585 10.09 -32.59 27.88
CA THR A 585 11.36 -32.76 27.15
C THR A 585 11.24 -32.36 25.67
N LYS A 586 10.03 -32.04 25.21
CA LYS A 586 9.71 -31.69 23.82
C LYS A 586 8.95 -30.36 23.72
N VAL A 587 8.79 -29.90 22.48
CA VAL A 587 8.06 -28.67 22.15
C VAL A 587 6.93 -28.95 21.17
N LEU A 588 5.96 -28.05 21.10
CA LEU A 588 5.08 -27.92 19.96
C LEU A 588 5.73 -26.97 18.95
N ASN A 589 5.64 -27.31 17.66
CA ASN A 589 6.14 -26.48 16.57
C ASN A 589 4.98 -25.61 16.06
N THR A 590 4.82 -24.44 16.65
CA THR A 590 3.57 -23.67 16.61
C THR A 590 3.67 -22.41 15.76
N THR A 591 2.69 -22.20 14.88
CA THR A 591 2.38 -20.90 14.26
C THR A 591 1.35 -20.16 15.10
N LEU A 592 1.62 -18.90 15.45
CA LEU A 592 0.66 -17.98 16.07
C LEU A 592 0.29 -16.86 15.09
N VAL A 593 -0.95 -16.40 15.11
CA VAL A 593 -1.44 -15.30 14.25
C VAL A 593 -1.85 -14.13 15.12
N TYR A 594 -1.18 -12.99 14.94
CA TYR A 594 -1.46 -11.74 15.65
C TYR A 594 -2.26 -10.77 14.77
N ASN A 595 -3.25 -10.10 15.35
CA ASN A 595 -3.96 -8.99 14.73
C ASN A 595 -3.18 -7.65 14.90
N PRO A 596 -3.58 -6.56 14.22
CA PRO A 596 -2.99 -5.23 14.41
C PRO A 596 -3.09 -4.64 15.83
N SER A 597 -3.93 -5.21 16.70
CA SER A 597 -4.04 -4.87 18.14
C SER A 597 -3.08 -5.67 19.02
N GLY A 598 -2.30 -6.60 18.45
CA GLY A 598 -1.36 -7.46 19.16
C GLY A 598 -2.01 -8.65 19.90
N ASP A 599 -3.26 -8.99 19.59
CA ASP A 599 -3.95 -10.16 20.14
C ASP A 599 -3.70 -11.40 19.27
N VAL A 600 -3.58 -12.58 19.91
CA VAL A 600 -3.52 -13.86 19.21
C VAL A 600 -4.93 -14.26 18.76
N VAL A 601 -5.18 -14.24 17.45
CA VAL A 601 -6.46 -14.60 16.82
C VAL A 601 -6.46 -16.01 16.21
N GLY A 602 -5.30 -16.63 16.08
CA GLY A 602 -5.15 -17.95 15.47
C GLY A 602 -3.92 -18.68 15.99
N ARG A 603 -4.01 -20.01 16.03
CA ARG A 603 -2.92 -20.92 16.41
C ARG A 603 -3.00 -22.18 15.57
N TYR A 604 -1.85 -22.69 15.14
CA TYR A 604 -1.71 -23.99 14.52
C TYR A 604 -0.45 -24.68 15.03
N ASP A 605 -0.55 -25.92 15.50
CA ASP A 605 0.60 -26.74 15.87
C ASP A 605 0.84 -27.80 14.77
N LYS A 606 2.06 -27.85 14.20
CA LYS A 606 2.41 -28.73 13.07
C LYS A 606 2.01 -30.19 13.33
N VAL A 607 1.12 -30.74 12.50
CA VAL A 607 0.61 -32.12 12.69
C VAL A 607 1.48 -33.16 11.98
N HIS A 608 2.06 -32.85 10.81
CA HIS A 608 2.95 -33.78 10.11
C HIS A 608 4.42 -33.49 10.45
N LEU A 609 5.08 -34.38 11.19
CA LEU A 609 6.50 -34.28 11.52
C LEU A 609 7.38 -34.98 10.48
N PHE A 610 8.54 -34.39 10.17
CA PHE A 610 9.49 -34.98 9.22
C PHE A 610 10.37 -36.04 9.90
N GLY A 611 10.42 -37.23 9.30
CA GLY A 611 11.34 -38.31 9.65
C GLY A 611 11.98 -38.90 8.39
N PHE A 612 13.31 -39.06 8.39
CA PHE A 612 14.08 -39.67 7.32
C PHE A 612 15.36 -40.31 7.86
N THR A 613 15.49 -41.62 7.66
CA THR A 613 16.69 -42.40 7.99
C THR A 613 17.25 -42.99 6.70
N PRO A 614 18.34 -42.44 6.14
CA PRO A 614 19.00 -43.04 4.99
C PRO A 614 19.74 -44.33 5.38
N ASP A 615 19.72 -45.31 4.49
CA ASP A 615 20.51 -46.54 4.64
C ASP A 615 21.99 -46.20 4.85
N GLY A 616 22.59 -46.70 5.93
CA GLY A 616 23.99 -46.42 6.28
C GLY A 616 24.22 -45.39 7.39
N ASN A 617 23.19 -44.93 8.11
CA ASN A 617 23.28 -44.32 9.44
C ASN A 617 23.98 -42.93 9.54
N GLN A 618 24.36 -42.28 8.43
CA GLN A 618 25.18 -41.06 8.47
C GLN A 618 24.41 -39.75 8.79
N ALA A 619 23.08 -39.70 8.62
CA ALA A 619 22.26 -38.59 9.09
C ALA A 619 20.76 -38.97 9.19
N ALA A 620 20.34 -39.59 10.30
CA ALA A 620 18.93 -39.76 10.61
C ALA A 620 18.33 -38.42 11.09
N PHE A 621 17.44 -37.83 10.29
CA PHE A 621 16.65 -36.66 10.67
C PHE A 621 15.31 -37.14 11.22
N ASP A 622 15.03 -36.86 12.49
CA ASP A 622 13.76 -37.20 13.13
C ASP A 622 13.29 -36.04 14.00
N GLU A 623 12.32 -35.27 13.51
CA GLU A 623 11.71 -34.16 14.24
C GLU A 623 10.99 -34.65 15.51
N ALA A 624 10.45 -35.87 15.52
CA ALA A 624 9.68 -36.40 16.66
C ALA A 624 10.55 -36.66 17.91
N ARG A 625 11.89 -36.57 17.79
CA ARG A 625 12.82 -36.61 18.93
C ARG A 625 12.63 -35.43 19.88
N THR A 626 12.40 -34.23 19.36
CA THR A 626 12.27 -33.00 20.16
C THR A 626 10.94 -32.27 20.00
N ILE A 627 10.07 -32.74 19.09
CA ILE A 627 8.77 -32.13 18.78
C ILE A 627 7.65 -33.15 19.01
N VAL A 628 6.52 -32.68 19.53
CA VAL A 628 5.24 -33.41 19.57
C VAL A 628 4.34 -32.89 18.45
N ALA A 629 3.66 -33.80 17.75
CA ALA A 629 2.72 -33.46 16.70
C ALA A 629 1.49 -32.74 17.26
N GLY A 630 0.97 -31.75 16.52
CA GLY A 630 -0.33 -31.14 16.81
C GLY A 630 -1.49 -32.13 16.70
N SER A 631 -2.66 -31.76 17.23
CA SER A 631 -3.85 -32.61 17.10
C SER A 631 -4.38 -32.60 15.67
N THR A 632 -4.69 -33.79 15.13
CA THR A 632 -5.36 -33.95 13.83
C THR A 632 -6.78 -33.40 13.81
N THR A 633 -7.37 -33.06 14.97
CA THR A 633 -8.66 -32.38 15.09
C THR A 633 -8.57 -30.87 15.04
N GLN A 634 -7.38 -30.27 14.88
CA GLN A 634 -7.26 -28.83 14.68
C GLN A 634 -7.93 -28.43 13.36
N VAL A 635 -8.58 -27.26 13.35
CA VAL A 635 -9.04 -26.60 12.13
C VAL A 635 -8.04 -25.46 11.88
N PRO A 636 -7.02 -25.65 11.04
CA PRO A 636 -5.90 -24.72 10.91
C PRO A 636 -6.27 -23.58 9.96
N VAL A 637 -7.33 -22.84 10.27
CA VAL A 637 -7.87 -21.79 9.39
C VAL A 637 -8.22 -20.55 10.21
N VAL A 638 -7.91 -19.37 9.69
CA VAL A 638 -8.23 -18.07 10.27
C VAL A 638 -8.76 -17.13 9.18
N ASP A 639 -9.75 -16.29 9.50
CA ASP A 639 -10.24 -15.27 8.58
C ASP A 639 -9.44 -13.98 8.76
N LEU A 640 -8.82 -13.50 7.68
CA LEU A 640 -8.02 -12.27 7.60
C LEU A 640 -8.64 -11.31 6.56
N PRO A 641 -8.13 -10.07 6.38
CA PRO A 641 -8.68 -9.16 5.38
C PRO A 641 -8.66 -9.70 3.94
N CYS A 642 -7.75 -10.62 3.62
CA CYS A 642 -7.71 -11.31 2.32
C CYS A 642 -8.72 -12.48 2.21
N GLY A 643 -9.61 -12.67 3.20
CA GLY A 643 -10.52 -13.79 3.31
C GLY A 643 -9.97 -14.94 4.14
N ARG A 644 -10.46 -16.16 3.86
CA ARG A 644 -10.18 -17.37 4.63
C ARG A 644 -8.77 -17.89 4.38
N VAL A 645 -7.92 -17.94 5.40
CA VAL A 645 -6.50 -18.30 5.30
C VAL A 645 -6.20 -19.63 5.97
N GLY A 646 -5.66 -20.57 5.21
CA GLY A 646 -5.21 -21.88 5.70
C GLY A 646 -3.78 -21.82 6.22
N LEU A 647 -3.57 -22.30 7.44
CA LEU A 647 -2.28 -22.41 8.12
C LEU A 647 -1.69 -23.80 7.86
N SER A 648 -0.42 -23.86 7.52
CA SER A 648 0.33 -25.11 7.36
C SER A 648 1.80 -24.84 7.72
N VAL A 649 2.59 -25.88 7.98
CA VAL A 649 4.02 -25.75 8.28
C VAL A 649 4.81 -26.81 7.52
N CYS A 650 5.70 -26.36 6.63
CA CYS A 650 6.79 -27.15 6.06
C CYS A 650 6.36 -28.52 5.50
N TYR A 651 6.48 -29.59 6.29
CA TYR A 651 6.21 -30.96 5.88
C TYR A 651 4.73 -31.21 5.56
N ASP A 652 3.81 -30.44 6.15
CA ASP A 652 2.38 -30.45 5.79
C ASP A 652 2.16 -30.26 4.28
N LEU A 653 3.06 -29.52 3.60
CA LEU A 653 3.05 -29.31 2.14
C LEU A 653 2.95 -30.62 1.33
N ARG A 654 3.42 -31.76 1.87
CA ARG A 654 3.38 -33.05 1.16
C ARG A 654 1.99 -33.71 1.12
N PHE A 655 1.05 -33.28 1.97
CA PHE A 655 -0.23 -33.94 2.18
C PHE A 655 -1.36 -33.12 1.51
N PRO A 656 -1.75 -33.40 0.24
CA PRO A 656 -2.81 -32.65 -0.45
C PRO A 656 -4.14 -32.67 0.31
N GLU A 657 -4.47 -33.78 0.96
CA GLU A 657 -5.66 -33.95 1.82
C GLU A 657 -5.76 -32.91 2.93
N PHE A 658 -4.64 -32.44 3.48
CA PHE A 658 -4.59 -31.43 4.53
C PHE A 658 -5.07 -30.05 4.02
N TYR A 659 -4.52 -29.59 2.90
CA TYR A 659 -4.96 -28.35 2.24
C TYR A 659 -6.39 -28.46 1.74
N ARG A 660 -6.76 -29.65 1.27
CA ARG A 660 -8.06 -29.95 0.72
C ARG A 660 -9.17 -29.98 1.78
N ALA A 661 -8.85 -30.34 3.03
CA ALA A 661 -9.75 -30.23 4.17
C ALA A 661 -10.00 -28.78 4.61
N MET A 662 -9.03 -27.89 4.35
CA MET A 662 -9.18 -26.45 4.61
C MET A 662 -9.98 -25.70 3.53
N ALA A 663 -10.08 -26.24 2.31
CA ALA A 663 -10.73 -25.58 1.18
C ALA A 663 -12.23 -25.28 1.41
N PRO A 664 -12.81 -24.25 0.77
CA PRO A 664 -12.15 -23.24 -0.05
C PRO A 664 -11.37 -22.24 0.82
N LEU A 665 -10.20 -21.82 0.32
CA LEU A 665 -9.33 -20.81 0.91
C LEU A 665 -9.18 -19.61 -0.03
N ALA A 666 -8.90 -18.42 0.50
CA ALA A 666 -8.37 -17.33 -0.31
C ALA A 666 -6.84 -17.43 -0.44
N LEU A 667 -6.18 -17.76 0.67
CA LEU A 667 -4.73 -17.88 0.81
C LEU A 667 -4.39 -19.15 1.61
N ALA A 668 -3.32 -19.85 1.26
CA ALA A 668 -2.66 -20.83 2.12
C ALA A 668 -1.24 -20.34 2.43
N VAL A 669 -0.84 -20.36 3.70
CA VAL A 669 0.49 -19.93 4.15
C VAL A 669 1.36 -21.13 4.51
N VAL A 670 2.62 -21.07 4.12
CA VAL A 670 3.60 -22.16 4.30
C VAL A 670 4.93 -21.64 4.86
N PRO A 671 5.02 -21.31 6.17
CA PRO A 671 6.29 -21.25 6.88
C PRO A 671 7.07 -22.56 6.76
N ALA A 672 8.35 -22.51 6.39
CA ALA A 672 9.15 -23.72 6.20
C ALA A 672 10.66 -23.56 6.41
N ALA A 673 11.32 -24.64 6.83
CA ALA A 673 12.77 -24.80 6.85
C ALA A 673 13.21 -25.99 5.97
N PHE A 674 12.72 -26.03 4.72
CA PHE A 674 13.01 -27.10 3.75
C PHE A 674 14.53 -27.31 3.57
N THR A 675 14.98 -28.57 3.58
CA THR A 675 16.39 -28.90 3.35
C THR A 675 16.75 -28.66 1.89
N HIS A 676 17.97 -28.21 1.61
CA HIS A 676 18.38 -27.86 0.23
C HIS A 676 18.03 -28.96 -0.80
N VAL A 677 18.48 -30.20 -0.56
CA VAL A 677 18.29 -31.34 -1.47
C VAL A 677 16.80 -31.63 -1.75
N THR A 678 15.94 -31.51 -0.74
CA THR A 678 14.50 -31.77 -0.95
C THR A 678 13.75 -30.56 -1.48
N GLY A 679 14.27 -29.35 -1.28
CA GLY A 679 13.73 -28.12 -1.83
C GLY A 679 13.97 -28.01 -3.33
N GLU A 680 15.21 -28.24 -3.75
CA GLU A 680 15.65 -28.27 -5.15
C GLU A 680 14.74 -29.13 -6.05
N ALA A 681 14.34 -30.31 -5.54
CA ALA A 681 13.50 -31.25 -6.28
C ALA A 681 11.98 -31.01 -6.14
N HIS A 682 11.49 -30.37 -5.08
CA HIS A 682 10.06 -30.42 -4.74
C HIS A 682 9.40 -29.10 -4.34
N TRP A 683 10.14 -28.07 -3.90
CA TRP A 683 9.56 -26.91 -3.23
C TRP A 683 8.57 -26.16 -4.12
N GLU A 684 9.04 -25.63 -5.25
CA GLU A 684 8.18 -24.91 -6.21
C GLU A 684 7.03 -25.80 -6.72
N ILE A 685 7.33 -27.05 -7.09
CA ILE A 685 6.36 -27.98 -7.67
C ILE A 685 5.19 -28.24 -6.71
N LEU A 686 5.48 -28.52 -5.43
CA LEU A 686 4.43 -28.78 -4.44
C LEU A 686 3.64 -27.51 -4.11
N LEU A 687 4.31 -26.36 -3.94
CA LEU A 687 3.60 -25.09 -3.66
C LEU A 687 2.65 -24.70 -4.80
N ARG A 688 3.11 -24.80 -6.05
CA ARG A 688 2.28 -24.56 -7.24
C ARG A 688 1.15 -25.56 -7.35
N ALA A 689 1.39 -26.84 -7.04
CA ALA A 689 0.33 -27.85 -6.99
C ALA A 689 -0.76 -27.48 -5.98
N ARG A 690 -0.41 -27.04 -4.75
CA ARG A 690 -1.40 -26.60 -3.76
C ARG A 690 -2.21 -25.38 -4.22
N ALA A 691 -1.57 -24.42 -4.87
CA ALA A 691 -2.24 -23.23 -5.41
C ALA A 691 -3.25 -23.58 -6.50
N ILE A 692 -2.82 -24.37 -7.49
CA ILE A 692 -3.64 -24.81 -8.64
C ILE A 692 -4.81 -25.67 -8.15
N GLU A 693 -4.54 -26.70 -7.35
CA GLU A 693 -5.55 -27.71 -7.05
C GLU A 693 -6.65 -27.19 -6.11
N ASN A 694 -6.31 -26.25 -5.22
CA ASN A 694 -7.26 -25.62 -4.28
C ASN A 694 -7.79 -24.27 -4.79
N GLN A 695 -7.27 -23.80 -5.93
CA GLN A 695 -7.64 -22.55 -6.59
C GLN A 695 -7.61 -21.38 -5.61
N CYS A 696 -6.45 -21.20 -4.95
CA CYS A 696 -6.19 -20.17 -3.96
C CYS A 696 -4.74 -19.66 -4.12
N TYR A 697 -4.43 -18.51 -3.53
CA TYR A 697 -3.04 -18.07 -3.45
C TYR A 697 -2.26 -18.96 -2.48
N VAL A 698 -0.95 -19.10 -2.73
CA VAL A 698 -0.01 -19.72 -1.79
C VAL A 698 1.11 -18.73 -1.47
N LEU A 699 1.35 -18.48 -0.18
CA LEU A 699 2.41 -17.60 0.31
C LEU A 699 3.38 -18.40 1.18
N ALA A 700 4.54 -18.72 0.62
CA ALA A 700 5.54 -19.57 1.24
C ALA A 700 6.69 -18.73 1.81
N SER A 701 7.00 -18.95 3.09
CA SER A 701 7.94 -18.16 3.88
C SER A 701 9.04 -19.09 4.39
N ALA A 702 10.25 -18.94 3.86
CA ALA A 702 11.30 -19.96 3.98
C ALA A 702 12.49 -19.52 4.85
N GLN A 703 13.14 -20.48 5.49
CA GLN A 703 14.56 -20.39 5.81
C GLN A 703 15.36 -20.64 4.52
N GLY A 704 16.42 -19.87 4.31
CA GLY A 704 17.34 -20.04 3.18
C GLY A 704 18.82 -20.05 3.59
N GLY A 705 19.67 -20.40 2.62
CA GLY A 705 21.12 -20.33 2.77
C GLY A 705 21.70 -21.35 3.75
N THR A 706 22.91 -21.05 4.26
CA THR A 706 23.65 -21.90 5.20
C THR A 706 23.62 -21.28 6.59
N HIS A 707 23.12 -22.04 7.57
CA HIS A 707 23.00 -21.61 8.96
C HIS A 707 24.30 -21.85 9.75
N GLU A 708 24.43 -21.21 10.92
CA GLU A 708 25.61 -21.31 11.81
C GLU A 708 25.92 -22.74 12.31
N ASN A 709 24.93 -23.63 12.28
CA ASN A 709 25.05 -25.04 12.63
C ASN A 709 25.48 -25.94 11.44
N GLY A 710 25.73 -25.37 10.26
CA GLY A 710 26.08 -26.09 9.04
C GLY A 710 24.90 -26.66 8.25
N ARG A 711 23.65 -26.57 8.75
CA ARG A 711 22.46 -26.92 7.98
C ARG A 711 22.32 -25.97 6.79
N ARG A 712 22.00 -26.49 5.60
CA ARG A 712 21.62 -25.68 4.44
C ARG A 712 20.14 -25.86 4.12
N THR A 713 19.40 -24.75 4.09
CA THR A 713 17.99 -24.71 3.71
C THR A 713 17.82 -24.12 2.30
N TRP A 714 16.66 -24.36 1.70
CA TRP A 714 16.42 -24.05 0.29
C TRP A 714 16.20 -22.56 0.01
N GLY A 715 15.54 -21.83 0.91
CA GLY A 715 15.06 -20.48 0.62
C GLY A 715 13.89 -20.53 -0.36
N GLN A 716 13.97 -19.70 -1.40
CA GLN A 716 12.94 -19.53 -2.42
C GLN A 716 11.54 -19.23 -1.83
N SER A 717 11.48 -18.30 -0.87
CA SER A 717 10.19 -17.72 -0.44
C SER A 717 9.46 -17.15 -1.65
N MET A 718 8.14 -17.34 -1.74
CA MET A 718 7.37 -16.98 -2.94
C MET A 718 5.88 -16.76 -2.68
N LEU A 719 5.26 -15.94 -3.54
CA LEU A 719 3.81 -15.80 -3.69
C LEU A 719 3.39 -16.42 -5.02
N ILE A 720 2.36 -17.26 -5.01
CA ILE A 720 1.83 -17.98 -6.17
C ILE A 720 0.33 -17.68 -6.30
N ASP A 721 -0.14 -17.43 -7.51
CA ASP A 721 -1.57 -17.19 -7.80
C ASP A 721 -2.40 -18.49 -7.93
N PRO A 722 -3.74 -18.41 -7.93
CA PRO A 722 -4.65 -19.56 -8.08
C PRO A 722 -4.50 -20.36 -9.38
N TRP A 723 -3.77 -19.85 -10.38
CA TRP A 723 -3.45 -20.54 -11.64
C TRP A 723 -2.06 -21.19 -11.61
N GLY A 724 -1.34 -21.09 -10.48
CA GLY A 724 0.01 -21.63 -10.31
C GLY A 724 1.10 -20.79 -10.96
N LYS A 725 0.85 -19.51 -11.25
CA LYS A 725 1.89 -18.56 -11.67
C LYS A 725 2.60 -18.02 -10.43
N ILE A 726 3.93 -18.06 -10.42
CA ILE A 726 4.74 -17.36 -9.42
C ILE A 726 4.59 -15.85 -9.67
N VAL A 727 4.06 -15.14 -8.67
CA VAL A 727 3.82 -13.69 -8.70
C VAL A 727 5.11 -12.96 -8.34
N SER A 728 5.83 -13.45 -7.34
CA SER A 728 7.12 -12.92 -6.86
C SER A 728 7.87 -14.01 -6.08
N GLU A 729 9.20 -14.03 -6.17
CA GLU A 729 10.09 -14.98 -5.49
C GLU A 729 11.36 -14.29 -4.96
N LEU A 730 11.94 -14.84 -3.88
CA LEU A 730 13.24 -14.48 -3.34
C LEU A 730 14.07 -15.74 -3.15
N ARG A 731 14.97 -16.03 -4.10
CA ARG A 731 15.69 -17.31 -4.18
C ARG A 731 16.61 -17.58 -2.98
N GLU A 732 17.51 -16.66 -2.67
CA GLU A 732 18.50 -16.80 -1.59
C GLU A 732 18.61 -15.50 -0.78
N GLY A 733 19.26 -15.57 0.39
CA GLY A 733 19.51 -14.42 1.28
C GLY A 733 18.34 -14.04 2.20
N GLU A 734 18.62 -13.18 3.18
CA GLU A 734 17.59 -12.56 4.03
C GLU A 734 16.83 -11.47 3.26
N GLY A 735 15.52 -11.37 3.45
CA GLY A 735 14.68 -10.35 2.81
C GLY A 735 13.20 -10.71 2.85
N PHE A 736 12.40 -10.17 1.94
CA PHE A 736 11.00 -10.54 1.82
C PHE A 736 10.51 -10.55 0.37
N VAL A 737 9.49 -11.36 0.12
CA VAL A 737 8.62 -11.28 -1.07
C VAL A 737 7.41 -10.42 -0.73
N LEU A 738 6.96 -9.60 -1.68
CA LEU A 738 5.74 -8.79 -1.60
C LEU A 738 4.84 -9.05 -2.82
N GLY A 739 3.52 -9.01 -2.64
CA GLY A 739 2.55 -8.96 -3.74
C GLY A 739 1.10 -8.94 -3.25
N ASP A 740 0.15 -8.83 -4.18
CA ASP A 740 -1.28 -8.76 -3.88
C ASP A 740 -1.96 -10.13 -3.94
N VAL A 741 -2.79 -10.42 -2.93
CA VAL A 741 -3.87 -11.42 -3.03
C VAL A 741 -5.08 -10.73 -3.64
N ASP A 742 -5.43 -11.09 -4.87
CA ASP A 742 -6.54 -10.51 -5.65
C ASP A 742 -7.75 -11.47 -5.68
N LEU A 743 -8.83 -11.11 -4.99
CA LEU A 743 -10.07 -11.89 -4.88
C LEU A 743 -10.81 -12.05 -6.23
N ASP A 744 -10.63 -11.11 -7.17
CA ASP A 744 -11.21 -11.21 -8.50
C ASP A 744 -10.48 -12.27 -9.34
N VAL A 745 -9.17 -12.45 -9.12
CA VAL A 745 -8.41 -13.57 -9.71
C VAL A 745 -8.93 -14.90 -9.19
N ILE A 746 -9.13 -15.06 -7.88
CA ILE A 746 -9.68 -16.29 -7.28
C ILE A 746 -11.06 -16.61 -7.88
N THR A 747 -11.95 -15.62 -7.90
CA THR A 747 -13.31 -15.74 -8.43
C THR A 747 -13.30 -16.11 -9.91
N ARG A 748 -12.44 -15.46 -10.71
CA ARG A 748 -12.28 -15.75 -12.15
C ARG A 748 -11.76 -17.15 -12.39
N THR A 749 -10.74 -17.59 -11.65
CA THR A 749 -10.12 -18.92 -11.77
C THR A 749 -11.13 -20.02 -11.48
N ARG A 750 -11.89 -19.92 -10.38
CA ARG A 750 -12.94 -20.89 -10.01
C ARG A 750 -14.07 -20.92 -11.04
N ARG A 751 -14.47 -19.77 -11.58
CA ARG A 751 -15.49 -19.71 -12.65
C ARG A 751 -15.01 -20.30 -13.97
N GLN A 752 -13.74 -20.11 -14.33
CA GLN A 752 -13.16 -20.65 -15.58
C GLN A 752 -12.91 -22.16 -15.51
N LEU A 753 -12.56 -22.67 -14.33
CA LEU A 753 -12.32 -24.08 -14.07
C LEU A 753 -12.97 -24.45 -12.73
N PRO A 754 -14.26 -24.84 -12.68
CA PRO A 754 -14.97 -25.16 -11.42
C PRO A 754 -14.59 -26.54 -10.86
N ALA A 755 -13.28 -26.79 -10.71
CA ALA A 755 -12.73 -28.08 -10.27
C ALA A 755 -13.14 -28.44 -8.82
N LEU A 756 -13.33 -27.43 -7.96
CA LEU A 756 -13.82 -27.64 -6.59
C LEU A 756 -15.27 -28.16 -6.56
N ASP A 757 -16.13 -27.67 -7.47
CA ASP A 757 -17.54 -28.05 -7.53
C ASP A 757 -17.74 -29.41 -8.21
N HIS A 758 -16.84 -29.79 -9.11
CA HIS A 758 -16.84 -31.09 -9.79
C HIS A 758 -16.36 -32.25 -8.91
N ARG A 759 -15.97 -31.98 -7.67
CA ARG A 759 -15.31 -32.95 -6.79
C ARG A 759 -16.24 -34.12 -6.43
N ARG A 760 -15.72 -35.33 -6.62
CA ARG A 760 -16.28 -36.60 -6.14
C ARG A 760 -15.27 -37.21 -5.18
N MET A 761 -15.73 -37.81 -4.08
CA MET A 761 -14.93 -38.56 -3.09
C MET A 761 -15.61 -39.89 -2.82
#